data_AF-A0AAJ6Y6Y1-F1
#
_entry.id   AF-A0AAJ6Y6Y1-F1
#
_cell.length_a   1.000
_cell.length_b   1.000
_cell.length_c   1.000
_cell.angle_alpha   90.00
_cell.angle_beta   90.00
_cell.angle_gamma   90.00
#
_symmetry.space_group_name_H-M   'P 1'
#
loop_
_entity.id
_entity.type
_entity.pdbx_description
1 polymer ?
#
loop_
_entity_poly.entity_id
_entity_poly.type
_entity_poly.pdbx_seq_one_letter_code
_entity_poly.pdbx_strand_id
1 'polypeptide(L)'
;MATAAAAAVQRSQLPSISTNASPSPSSSSPLQRLSTFKTPSASSPPPSSTPATSSASPLDSFSKDPFLSPFLSPSFSSTSFSSAALSSGSPASTAEHLHHAIRLLESQLRSEVLSRHPHLFHQLSSIKDAELSLSTLRSAISSMQSSIRRVRSELSDPHNAIKSKTIQLSNLHRTNQALQHTIRALRLSKKLRDLISASESEPDKLDLAKAAQLHYEILTMCNEYDLRGIDMVDEELNWVKEIGEKLRSQAMKVLERGMEGLNQAEVGTGLQVFYNLGELKVTVEQLVNKYKGMGVKSVGLALDMKAISASGGGYGPGGIRGSGTPQIGGGAKAREALWQRMGNCMDRLHSIVVAVWHLQRVLSKKRDPFTHVLLLDEVIKDGDPMLTDRVWEALVKAFASQMKSAFTASSFVKEIFAMGYPKLFSLTENLLERISRDTDVKGVLPAITLDGKEQMVAAIEIFQTAFLAMCLSRLSDLVNTVFPVSSRGSVPSKEQVSRIISRIQEEVEAVQLDGHLTLLVFREIGKVLLLLSERVEYQISAGHEARQITGPATAAQVRNFALCQHLQEIHTRISSMIAGLPTIAVDVLSPALGAIYGVARDSVTPLFKAMNDRLESCILQIHDQNFGSHGMDAAMDNNASPYMEELQKCILHFRTEFLSRLLPSASATIAGTETICTQLVRSMASRVLIFFIRHASLVRPLSESGKLRMARDMAELELTVGQYLFPVQQLGPPYRALRAFRPLIFLETSQLGASPLLQDLPPSVILHHLYTRGPDELESPLQRNRLTPLQYSLWLDSQGEDQIWKGIKATLDDYAAKVRSRGDKEFSPVYPLMHQLGSLLTENAPVSQKH
;
A
#
# COMPACT_ATOMS: atom_id res chain seq x y z
N MET A 1 28.22 -10.41 -0.06
CA MET A 1 28.47 -11.21 -1.28
C MET A 1 27.93 -10.39 -2.45
N ALA A 2 28.76 -9.52 -3.05
CA ALA A 2 29.54 -9.77 -4.28
C ALA A 2 28.63 -9.84 -5.53
N THR A 3 28.35 -8.74 -6.24
CA THR A 3 29.10 -8.03 -7.32
C THR A 3 29.32 -8.80 -8.62
N ALA A 4 28.68 -8.35 -9.72
CA ALA A 4 29.17 -8.23 -11.12
C ALA A 4 27.98 -7.69 -11.97
N ALA A 5 27.95 -6.56 -12.70
CA ALA A 5 28.88 -5.72 -13.45
C ALA A 5 29.22 -6.19 -14.89
N ALA A 6 29.10 -5.23 -15.83
CA ALA A 6 29.53 -5.15 -17.24
C ALA A 6 28.58 -5.72 -18.32
N ALA A 7 28.36 -5.10 -19.48
CA ALA A 7 29.22 -4.15 -20.21
C ALA A 7 28.44 -3.14 -21.08
N ALA A 8 28.98 -1.92 -21.13
CA ALA A 8 28.73 -0.88 -22.12
C ALA A 8 29.72 -1.04 -23.29
N VAL A 9 29.30 -0.64 -24.50
CA VAL A 9 30.21 -0.33 -25.61
C VAL A 9 29.81 1.02 -26.21
N GLN A 10 30.80 1.90 -26.27
CA GLN A 10 30.79 3.28 -26.78
C GLN A 10 31.64 3.34 -28.06
N ARG A 11 31.44 4.44 -28.83
CA ARG A 11 32.25 5.04 -29.94
C ARG A 11 31.75 4.74 -31.36
N SER A 12 31.82 5.65 -32.35
CA SER A 12 31.95 7.12 -32.48
C SER A 12 32.10 7.45 -33.99
N GLN A 13 31.71 8.67 -34.39
CA GLN A 13 32.16 9.47 -35.57
C GLN A 13 31.34 9.47 -36.90
N LEU A 14 31.05 10.72 -37.31
CA LEU A 14 30.60 11.34 -38.58
C LEU A 14 31.51 11.01 -39.80
N PRO A 15 31.24 11.41 -41.08
CA PRO A 15 30.36 12.51 -41.56
C PRO A 15 29.52 12.28 -42.85
N SER A 16 28.71 13.31 -43.17
CA SER A 16 28.25 13.81 -44.50
C SER A 16 27.40 12.91 -45.41
N ILE A 17 26.17 13.38 -45.71
CA ILE A 17 25.78 13.93 -47.04
C ILE A 17 24.42 14.63 -46.91
N SER A 18 24.42 15.88 -47.37
CA SER A 18 23.34 16.83 -47.56
C SER A 18 22.56 16.59 -48.86
N THR A 19 21.24 16.86 -48.87
CA THR A 19 20.34 17.34 -49.98
C THR A 19 18.90 16.94 -49.61
N ASN A 20 17.79 17.67 -49.75
CA ASN A 20 17.38 18.98 -50.28
C ASN A 20 16.05 19.30 -49.55
N ALA A 21 15.88 20.41 -48.85
CA ALA A 21 15.54 21.75 -49.37
C ALA A 21 14.20 21.80 -50.14
N SER A 22 13.21 22.40 -49.48
CA SER A 22 12.05 23.10 -50.04
C SER A 22 12.46 24.19 -51.04
N PRO A 23 11.55 24.60 -51.94
CA PRO A 23 11.58 26.00 -52.35
C PRO A 23 10.21 26.67 -52.47
N SER A 24 10.21 27.91 -52.00
CA SER A 24 9.37 29.05 -52.38
C SER A 24 9.40 29.34 -53.89
N PRO A 25 8.37 30.00 -54.46
CA PRO A 25 8.34 30.37 -55.87
C PRO A 25 9.07 31.69 -56.12
N SER A 26 10.14 31.65 -56.92
CA SER A 26 10.78 32.85 -57.48
C SER A 26 10.49 32.98 -58.97
N SER A 27 10.04 34.18 -59.33
CA SER A 27 9.93 34.75 -60.66
C SER A 27 11.17 34.55 -61.55
N SER A 28 10.97 34.12 -62.80
CA SER A 28 11.82 34.57 -63.92
C SER A 28 11.10 34.36 -65.25
N SER A 29 10.98 35.46 -65.99
CA SER A 29 10.41 35.60 -67.33
C SER A 29 11.52 35.49 -68.39
N PRO A 30 11.29 34.86 -69.55
CA PRO A 30 12.26 34.84 -70.64
C PRO A 30 11.87 35.86 -71.72
N LEU A 31 12.48 37.05 -71.67
CA LEU A 31 12.54 37.97 -72.81
C LEU A 31 13.94 38.58 -72.88
N GLN A 32 14.88 37.82 -73.45
CA GLN A 32 16.15 38.34 -73.95
C GLN A 32 16.41 37.72 -75.32
N ARG A 33 16.07 38.47 -76.36
CA ARG A 33 16.76 38.50 -77.67
C ARG A 33 16.08 39.56 -78.52
N LEU A 34 16.82 40.64 -78.77
CA LEU A 34 16.85 41.47 -79.98
C LEU A 34 17.14 42.94 -79.59
N SER A 35 18.43 43.23 -79.53
CA SER A 35 19.00 44.57 -79.56
C SER A 35 19.88 44.69 -80.80
N THR A 36 19.51 45.55 -81.74
CA THR A 36 20.44 46.32 -82.60
C THR A 36 19.67 47.46 -83.26
N PHE A 37 19.63 48.61 -82.60
CA PHE A 37 19.41 49.91 -83.25
C PHE A 37 20.78 50.53 -83.53
N LYS A 38 20.99 51.04 -84.74
CA LYS A 38 22.13 51.86 -85.12
C LYS A 38 21.57 53.22 -85.56
N THR A 39 21.82 54.25 -84.75
CA THR A 39 21.48 55.66 -85.03
C THR A 39 22.61 56.35 -85.80
N PRO A 40 22.32 57.27 -86.73
CA PRO A 40 23.33 58.19 -87.28
C PRO A 40 23.29 59.54 -86.55
N SER A 41 24.48 60.07 -86.24
CA SER A 41 24.73 61.41 -85.68
C SER A 41 24.86 62.45 -86.79
N ALA A 42 24.26 63.64 -86.61
CA ALA A 42 24.41 64.79 -87.49
C ALA A 42 25.60 65.69 -87.06
N SER A 43 26.27 66.31 -88.04
CA SER A 43 27.28 67.36 -87.89
C SER A 43 27.07 68.46 -88.95
N SER A 44 27.24 69.73 -88.57
CA SER A 44 27.25 70.97 -89.39
C SER A 44 28.22 71.98 -88.73
N PRO A 45 28.66 73.14 -89.30
CA PRO A 45 28.81 73.73 -90.67
C PRO A 45 30.29 74.24 -90.96
N PRO A 46 30.65 75.13 -91.95
CA PRO A 46 30.32 76.60 -92.06
C PRO A 46 30.10 77.16 -93.53
N PRO A 47 29.85 78.48 -93.73
CA PRO A 47 29.37 79.13 -94.98
C PRO A 47 30.37 80.11 -95.66
N SER A 48 30.06 80.68 -96.85
CA SER A 48 30.73 81.88 -97.38
C SER A 48 29.80 82.82 -98.19
N SER A 49 29.74 84.08 -97.74
CA SER A 49 29.10 85.29 -98.28
C SER A 49 29.87 85.86 -99.50
N THR A 50 29.40 86.75 -100.39
CA THR A 50 28.93 88.18 -100.31
C THR A 50 28.99 88.75 -101.78
N PRO A 51 28.75 90.06 -102.12
CA PRO A 51 27.54 90.90 -102.12
C PRO A 51 27.26 91.62 -103.49
N ALA A 52 26.14 92.35 -103.62
CA ALA A 52 25.84 93.28 -104.73
C ALA A 52 25.47 94.69 -104.21
N THR A 53 25.88 95.74 -104.91
CA THR A 53 25.60 97.17 -104.62
C THR A 53 24.43 97.75 -105.43
N SER A 54 23.75 98.72 -104.80
CA SER A 54 22.50 99.42 -105.12
C SER A 54 22.60 100.61 -106.10
N SER A 55 21.49 100.97 -106.79
CA SER A 55 21.28 102.31 -107.38
C SER A 55 19.81 102.76 -107.37
N ALA A 56 19.61 104.06 -107.09
CA ALA A 56 18.37 104.80 -106.83
C ALA A 56 17.32 104.85 -107.97
N SER A 57 16.06 105.17 -107.59
CA SER A 57 14.82 104.95 -108.34
C SER A 57 14.38 106.10 -109.27
N PRO A 58 13.70 105.79 -110.39
CA PRO A 58 13.45 106.74 -111.48
C PRO A 58 12.15 107.54 -111.32
N LEU A 59 11.29 107.21 -110.34
CA LEU A 59 10.02 107.91 -110.10
C LEU A 59 10.22 109.39 -109.74
N ASP A 60 11.34 109.73 -109.10
CA ASP A 60 11.72 111.11 -108.78
C ASP A 60 12.15 111.93 -110.00
N SER A 61 12.52 111.27 -111.10
CA SER A 61 12.86 111.95 -112.36
C SER A 61 11.63 112.30 -113.19
N PHE A 62 10.57 111.49 -113.12
CA PHE A 62 9.31 111.73 -113.84
C PHE A 62 8.44 112.83 -113.21
N SER A 63 8.63 113.14 -111.92
CA SER A 63 7.87 114.19 -111.22
C SER A 63 8.26 115.62 -111.62
N LYS A 64 9.45 115.81 -112.21
CA LYS A 64 9.99 117.13 -112.57
C LYS A 64 9.71 117.54 -114.02
N ASP A 65 9.28 116.62 -114.88
CA ASP A 65 9.01 116.89 -116.28
C ASP A 65 7.57 117.45 -116.46
N PRO A 66 7.39 118.68 -116.99
CA PRO A 66 6.07 119.26 -117.21
C PRO A 66 5.17 118.39 -118.11
N PHE A 67 5.75 117.55 -118.97
CA PHE A 67 5.02 116.67 -119.87
C PHE A 67 4.63 115.33 -119.23
N LEU A 68 5.46 114.79 -118.32
CA LEU A 68 5.24 113.48 -117.68
C LEU A 68 4.62 113.58 -116.28
N SER A 69 4.70 114.75 -115.63
CA SER A 69 4.07 115.02 -114.34
C SER A 69 2.55 114.80 -114.30
N PRO A 70 1.76 115.01 -115.38
CA PRO A 70 0.33 114.67 -115.36
C PRO A 70 0.06 113.18 -115.17
N PHE A 71 0.97 112.28 -115.56
CA PHE A 71 0.83 110.82 -115.35
C PHE A 71 1.00 110.40 -113.89
N LEU A 72 1.59 111.27 -113.06
CA LEU A 72 1.76 111.05 -111.62
C LEU A 72 0.62 111.66 -110.80
N SER A 73 -0.32 112.36 -111.45
CA SER A 73 -1.52 112.90 -110.80
C SER A 73 -2.65 111.87 -110.76
N PRO A 74 -3.31 111.67 -109.61
CA PRO A 74 -4.40 110.70 -109.46
C PRO A 74 -5.70 111.08 -110.18
N SER A 75 -5.85 112.30 -110.73
CA SER A 75 -7.03 112.77 -111.46
C SER A 75 -6.84 112.81 -113.00
N PHE A 76 -5.86 112.07 -113.51
CA PHE A 76 -5.54 112.03 -114.94
C PHE A 76 -6.71 111.49 -115.79
N SER A 77 -7.13 112.27 -116.80
CA SER A 77 -8.13 111.86 -117.78
C SER A 77 -7.48 111.71 -119.16
N SER A 78 -7.50 110.47 -119.66
CA SER A 78 -6.95 110.13 -120.98
C SER A 78 -7.67 110.87 -122.12
N THR A 79 -8.96 111.22 -121.96
CA THR A 79 -9.72 111.92 -123.00
C THR A 79 -9.43 113.42 -123.05
N SER A 80 -9.19 114.09 -121.91
CA SER A 80 -8.83 115.52 -121.88
C SER A 80 -7.39 115.78 -122.31
N PHE A 81 -6.46 114.88 -121.96
CA PHE A 81 -5.08 114.95 -122.42
C PHE A 81 -4.99 114.75 -123.94
N SER A 82 -5.77 113.80 -124.47
CA SER A 82 -5.84 113.54 -125.92
C SER A 82 -6.50 114.70 -126.69
N SER A 83 -7.53 115.34 -126.13
CA SER A 83 -8.18 116.49 -126.79
C SER A 83 -7.33 117.77 -126.74
N ALA A 84 -6.59 118.01 -125.66
CA ALA A 84 -5.60 119.10 -125.59
C ALA A 84 -4.41 118.87 -126.54
N ALA A 85 -3.97 117.62 -126.70
CA ALA A 85 -2.91 117.26 -127.65
C ALA A 85 -3.37 117.37 -129.13
N LEU A 86 -4.67 117.21 -129.40
CA LEU A 86 -5.24 117.41 -130.73
C LEU A 86 -5.50 118.88 -131.06
N SER A 87 -5.78 119.74 -130.07
CA SER A 87 -5.95 121.19 -130.27
C SER A 87 -4.63 121.95 -130.39
N SER A 88 -3.51 121.40 -129.91
CA SER A 88 -2.18 122.02 -129.95
C SER A 88 -1.40 121.82 -131.25
N GLY A 89 -2.04 121.32 -132.32
CA GLY A 89 -1.51 121.39 -133.69
C GLY A 89 -0.33 120.47 -134.04
N SER A 90 0.08 119.51 -133.20
CA SER A 90 1.10 118.50 -133.60
C SER A 90 1.10 117.23 -132.70
N PRO A 91 0.45 116.12 -133.14
CA PRO A 91 0.35 114.87 -132.36
C PRO A 91 1.59 113.94 -132.38
N ALA A 92 2.62 114.18 -133.20
CA ALA A 92 3.74 113.24 -133.36
C ALA A 92 4.81 113.36 -132.27
N SER A 93 5.06 114.58 -131.78
CA SER A 93 6.07 114.89 -130.75
C SER A 93 5.75 114.28 -129.38
N THR A 94 4.47 114.10 -129.07
CA THR A 94 3.99 113.61 -127.77
C THR A 94 4.17 112.09 -127.58
N ALA A 95 4.18 111.31 -128.67
CA ALA A 95 4.32 109.85 -128.62
C ALA A 95 5.76 109.37 -128.39
N GLU A 96 6.76 110.12 -128.86
CA GLU A 96 8.19 109.78 -128.69
C GLU A 96 8.65 109.96 -127.24
N HIS A 97 8.20 111.01 -126.56
CA HIS A 97 8.52 111.25 -125.15
C HIS A 97 8.04 110.11 -124.21
N LEU A 98 6.85 109.56 -124.46
CA LEU A 98 6.30 108.44 -123.68
C LEU A 98 7.09 107.14 -123.84
N HIS A 99 7.60 106.85 -125.04
CA HIS A 99 8.38 105.64 -125.31
C HIS A 99 9.75 105.65 -124.63
N HIS A 100 10.32 106.83 -124.36
CA HIS A 100 11.60 106.94 -123.67
C HIS A 100 11.45 106.63 -122.17
N ALA A 101 10.37 107.11 -121.52
CA ALA A 101 10.11 106.90 -120.10
C ALA A 101 9.86 105.42 -119.73
N ILE A 102 9.13 104.68 -120.57
CA ILE A 102 8.80 103.26 -120.33
C ILE A 102 10.07 102.38 -120.31
N ARG A 103 11.02 102.63 -121.23
CA ARG A 103 12.27 101.85 -121.30
C ARG A 103 13.15 101.99 -120.06
N LEU A 104 13.10 103.14 -119.39
CA LEU A 104 13.91 103.41 -118.20
C LEU A 104 13.40 102.61 -116.98
N LEU A 105 12.08 102.40 -116.86
CA LEU A 105 11.44 101.62 -115.80
C LEU A 105 11.69 100.10 -115.92
N GLU A 106 11.65 99.54 -117.14
CA GLU A 106 11.87 98.10 -117.36
C GLU A 106 13.28 97.63 -117.00
N SER A 107 14.30 98.47 -117.26
CA SER A 107 15.71 98.13 -117.01
C SER A 107 16.00 97.89 -115.52
N GLN A 108 15.43 98.70 -114.62
CA GLN A 108 15.75 98.63 -113.19
C GLN A 108 14.91 97.59 -112.43
N LEU A 109 13.68 97.29 -112.87
CA LEU A 109 12.84 96.26 -112.24
C LEU A 109 13.46 94.85 -112.38
N ARG A 110 14.22 94.63 -113.46
CA ARG A 110 14.92 93.37 -113.73
C ARG A 110 16.11 93.12 -112.79
N SER A 111 16.83 94.15 -112.33
CA SER A 111 18.01 93.97 -111.47
C SER A 111 17.66 93.60 -110.03
N GLU A 112 16.57 94.15 -109.49
CA GLU A 112 16.14 93.91 -108.11
C GLU A 112 15.65 92.46 -107.90
N VAL A 113 14.86 91.94 -108.86
CA VAL A 113 14.26 90.58 -108.81
C VAL A 113 15.32 89.48 -108.85
N LEU A 114 16.41 89.68 -109.60
CA LEU A 114 17.46 88.67 -109.72
C LEU A 114 18.32 88.52 -108.44
N SER A 115 18.36 89.54 -107.57
CA SER A 115 19.24 89.54 -106.39
C SER A 115 18.75 88.68 -105.21
N ARG A 116 17.43 88.42 -105.07
CA ARG A 116 16.84 87.79 -103.86
C ARG A 116 16.34 86.34 -104.03
N HIS A 117 16.36 85.77 -105.24
CA HIS A 117 15.79 84.44 -105.54
C HIS A 117 16.48 83.22 -104.88
N PRO A 118 17.82 83.15 -104.75
CA PRO A 118 18.51 81.94 -104.28
C PRO A 118 18.28 81.61 -102.79
N HIS A 119 18.10 82.62 -101.95
CA HIS A 119 18.03 82.43 -100.50
C HIS A 119 16.68 81.84 -100.03
N LEU A 120 15.60 82.11 -100.76
CA LEU A 120 14.24 81.62 -100.49
C LEU A 120 14.07 80.13 -100.82
N PHE A 121 14.74 79.62 -101.86
CA PHE A 121 14.62 78.21 -102.25
C PHE A 121 15.25 77.24 -101.24
N HIS A 122 16.37 77.62 -100.62
CA HIS A 122 17.10 76.70 -99.73
C HIS A 122 16.36 76.47 -98.41
N GLN A 123 15.70 77.48 -97.85
CA GLN A 123 14.90 77.34 -96.62
C GLN A 123 13.66 76.45 -96.84
N LEU A 124 13.01 76.54 -98.00
CA LEU A 124 11.83 75.75 -98.34
C LEU A 124 12.15 74.24 -98.43
N SER A 125 13.35 73.87 -98.89
CA SER A 125 13.73 72.46 -99.04
C SER A 125 13.95 71.75 -97.70
N SER A 126 14.64 72.38 -96.74
CA SER A 126 14.98 71.75 -95.45
C SER A 126 13.76 71.45 -94.57
N ILE A 127 12.72 72.29 -94.66
CA ILE A 127 11.45 72.09 -93.94
C ILE A 127 10.74 70.84 -94.50
N LYS A 128 10.79 70.63 -95.82
CA LYS A 128 10.18 69.48 -96.48
C LYS A 128 10.84 68.15 -96.09
N ASP A 129 12.17 68.13 -95.94
CA ASP A 129 12.91 66.93 -95.54
C ASP A 129 12.66 66.51 -94.08
N ALA A 130 12.51 67.49 -93.18
CA ALA A 130 12.16 67.24 -91.78
C ALA A 130 10.72 66.70 -91.64
N GLU A 131 9.79 67.23 -92.42
CA GLU A 131 8.39 66.77 -92.47
C GLU A 131 8.29 65.31 -92.95
N LEU A 132 9.06 64.95 -93.98
CA LEU A 132 9.16 63.57 -94.46
C LEU A 132 9.71 62.62 -93.38
N SER A 133 10.76 63.01 -92.66
CA SER A 133 11.35 62.17 -91.60
C SER A 133 10.37 61.93 -90.44
N LEU A 134 9.63 62.96 -90.02
CA LEU A 134 8.59 62.82 -88.99
C LEU A 134 7.45 61.90 -89.45
N SER A 135 7.06 61.98 -90.73
CA SER A 135 6.01 61.11 -91.29
C SER A 135 6.40 59.63 -91.25
N THR A 136 7.65 59.30 -91.60
CA THR A 136 8.15 57.91 -91.60
C THR A 136 8.22 57.33 -90.18
N LEU A 137 8.71 58.09 -89.21
CA LEU A 137 8.79 57.68 -87.80
C LEU A 137 7.40 57.44 -87.21
N ARG A 138 6.43 58.30 -87.57
CA ARG A 138 5.03 58.15 -87.17
C ARG A 138 4.41 56.87 -87.75
N SER A 139 4.77 56.50 -88.98
CA SER A 139 4.34 55.23 -89.60
C SER A 139 4.98 53.99 -88.97
N ALA A 140 6.27 54.07 -88.57
CA ALA A 140 6.95 52.96 -87.92
C ALA A 140 6.37 52.68 -86.53
N ILE A 141 6.06 53.74 -85.77
CA ILE A 141 5.42 53.61 -84.46
C ILE A 141 4.02 53.01 -84.59
N SER A 142 3.23 53.42 -85.59
CA SER A 142 1.89 52.85 -85.79
C SER A 142 1.95 51.36 -86.18
N SER A 143 2.93 50.97 -87.00
CA SER A 143 3.18 49.56 -87.37
C SER A 143 3.66 48.69 -86.19
N MET A 144 4.49 49.24 -85.31
CA MET A 144 4.91 48.54 -84.10
C MET A 144 3.75 48.37 -83.11
N GLN A 145 2.93 49.41 -82.93
CA GLN A 145 1.72 49.33 -82.11
C GLN A 145 0.74 48.29 -82.65
N SER A 146 0.56 48.20 -83.97
CA SER A 146 -0.32 47.19 -84.56
C SER A 146 0.24 45.77 -84.35
N SER A 147 1.56 45.58 -84.51
CA SER A 147 2.22 44.29 -84.28
C SER A 147 2.12 43.83 -82.82
N ILE A 148 2.30 44.73 -81.84
CA ILE A 148 2.15 44.40 -80.42
C ILE A 148 0.69 44.08 -80.08
N ARG A 149 -0.28 44.85 -80.60
CA ARG A 149 -1.71 44.54 -80.42
C ARG A 149 -2.04 43.17 -81.00
N ARG A 150 -1.45 42.83 -82.15
CA ARG A 150 -1.64 41.54 -82.83
C ARG A 150 -1.01 40.38 -82.05
N VAL A 151 0.22 40.51 -81.54
CA VAL A 151 0.82 39.48 -80.67
C VAL A 151 0.02 39.33 -79.37
N ARG A 152 -0.46 40.43 -78.80
CA ARG A 152 -1.32 40.40 -77.60
C ARG A 152 -2.63 39.68 -77.86
N SER A 153 -3.27 39.88 -79.02
CA SER A 153 -4.48 39.14 -79.39
C SER A 153 -4.18 37.69 -79.72
N GLU A 154 -3.10 37.41 -80.45
CA GLU A 154 -2.70 36.03 -80.81
C GLU A 154 -2.27 35.21 -79.58
N LEU A 155 -1.83 35.85 -78.47
CA LEU A 155 -1.46 35.18 -77.23
C LEU A 155 -2.61 35.14 -76.18
N SER A 156 -3.52 36.12 -76.18
CA SER A 156 -4.63 36.15 -75.21
C SER A 156 -5.57 34.96 -75.40
N ASP A 157 -5.87 34.62 -76.65
CA ASP A 157 -6.81 33.56 -76.99
C ASP A 157 -6.31 32.17 -76.57
N PRO A 158 -5.07 31.75 -76.89
CA PRO A 158 -4.54 30.47 -76.39
C PRO A 158 -4.35 30.45 -74.88
N HIS A 159 -3.99 31.57 -74.22
CA HIS A 159 -3.92 31.61 -72.76
C HIS A 159 -5.29 31.40 -72.11
N ASN A 160 -6.33 32.08 -72.62
CA ASN A 160 -7.70 31.92 -72.16
C ASN A 160 -8.23 30.50 -72.43
N ALA A 161 -7.87 29.91 -73.57
CA ALA A 161 -8.20 28.52 -73.90
C ALA A 161 -7.50 27.52 -72.98
N ILE A 162 -6.21 27.69 -72.69
CA ILE A 162 -5.49 26.83 -71.75
C ILE A 162 -6.08 26.97 -70.35
N LYS A 163 -6.36 28.19 -69.88
CA LYS A 163 -6.99 28.42 -68.58
C LYS A 163 -8.34 27.73 -68.48
N SER A 164 -9.19 27.86 -69.50
CA SER A 164 -10.50 27.20 -69.51
C SER A 164 -10.37 25.67 -69.56
N LYS A 165 -9.43 25.13 -70.33
CA LYS A 165 -9.16 23.68 -70.40
C LYS A 165 -8.57 23.11 -69.11
N THR A 166 -7.69 23.85 -68.43
CA THR A 166 -7.17 23.46 -67.12
C THR A 166 -8.27 23.45 -66.05
N ILE A 167 -9.16 24.44 -66.07
CA ILE A 167 -10.34 24.45 -65.19
C ILE A 167 -11.26 23.26 -65.53
N GLN A 168 -11.51 23.02 -66.83
CA GLN A 168 -12.32 21.88 -67.28
C GLN A 168 -11.73 20.54 -66.82
N LEU A 169 -10.40 20.36 -66.93
CA LEU A 169 -9.70 19.16 -66.50
C LEU A 169 -9.72 19.00 -64.97
N SER A 170 -9.49 20.08 -64.22
CA SER A 170 -9.57 20.09 -62.76
C SER A 170 -10.98 19.71 -62.27
N ASN A 171 -12.01 20.29 -62.89
CA ASN A 171 -13.39 19.95 -62.59
C ASN A 171 -13.69 18.47 -62.94
N LEU A 172 -13.29 17.99 -64.12
CA LEU A 172 -13.43 16.58 -64.49
C LEU A 172 -12.75 15.63 -63.49
N HIS A 173 -11.55 15.97 -63.02
CA HIS A 173 -10.83 15.17 -62.05
C HIS A 173 -11.54 15.11 -60.70
N ARG A 174 -11.98 16.27 -60.18
CA ARG A 174 -12.77 16.36 -58.94
C ARG A 174 -14.08 15.59 -59.05
N THR A 175 -14.79 15.72 -60.16
CA THR A 175 -16.04 14.98 -60.41
C THR A 175 -15.78 13.48 -60.48
N ASN A 176 -14.72 13.03 -61.14
CA ASN A 176 -14.37 11.61 -61.22
C ASN A 176 -14.01 11.04 -59.84
N GLN A 177 -13.20 11.76 -59.04
CA GLN A 177 -12.90 11.37 -57.66
C GLN A 177 -14.17 11.28 -56.82
N ALA A 178 -15.02 12.31 -56.82
CA ALA A 178 -16.29 12.31 -56.09
C ALA A 178 -17.22 11.15 -56.52
N LEU A 179 -17.28 10.84 -57.83
CA LEU A 179 -18.04 9.72 -58.35
C LEU A 179 -17.48 8.37 -57.86
N GLN A 180 -16.16 8.18 -57.90
CA GLN A 180 -15.50 6.96 -57.44
C GLN A 180 -15.72 6.73 -55.94
N HIS A 181 -15.56 7.77 -55.13
CA HIS A 181 -15.79 7.71 -53.69
C HIS A 181 -17.26 7.45 -53.35
N THR A 182 -18.20 8.10 -54.06
CA THR A 182 -19.64 7.83 -53.95
C THR A 182 -19.99 6.39 -54.31
N ILE A 183 -19.50 5.87 -55.45
CA ILE A 183 -19.74 4.48 -55.87
C ILE A 183 -19.19 3.50 -54.82
N ARG A 184 -18.01 3.78 -54.26
CA ARG A 184 -17.41 2.94 -53.22
C ARG A 184 -18.25 2.94 -51.94
N ALA A 185 -18.71 4.11 -51.48
CA ALA A 185 -19.59 4.24 -50.31
C ALA A 185 -20.90 3.47 -50.51
N LEU A 186 -21.57 3.62 -51.66
CA LEU A 186 -22.80 2.89 -51.99
C LEU A 186 -22.57 1.37 -52.07
N ARG A 187 -21.44 0.92 -52.60
CA ARG A 187 -21.09 -0.52 -52.62
C ARG A 187 -20.87 -1.08 -51.22
N LEU A 188 -20.26 -0.33 -50.32
CA LEU A 188 -20.08 -0.73 -48.92
C LEU A 188 -21.44 -0.75 -48.19
N SER A 189 -22.29 0.25 -48.40
CA SER A 189 -23.66 0.27 -47.86
C SER A 189 -24.47 -0.93 -48.33
N LYS A 190 -24.40 -1.26 -49.63
CA LYS A 190 -25.05 -2.45 -50.18
C LYS A 190 -24.56 -3.74 -49.51
N LYS A 191 -23.25 -3.90 -49.31
CA LYS A 191 -22.70 -5.07 -48.59
C LYS A 191 -23.20 -5.15 -47.14
N LEU A 192 -23.30 -4.01 -46.45
CA LEU A 192 -23.87 -3.96 -45.10
C LEU A 192 -25.36 -4.36 -45.11
N ARG A 193 -26.12 -3.89 -46.09
CA ARG A 193 -27.53 -4.23 -46.28
C ARG A 193 -27.74 -5.71 -46.57
N ASP A 194 -26.92 -6.30 -47.44
CA ASP A 194 -26.96 -7.72 -47.77
C ASP A 194 -26.64 -8.61 -46.54
N LEU A 195 -25.72 -8.17 -45.68
CA LEU A 195 -25.42 -8.88 -44.42
C LEU A 195 -26.56 -8.81 -43.41
N ILE A 196 -27.24 -7.66 -43.33
CA ILE A 196 -28.36 -7.47 -42.40
C ILE A 196 -29.62 -8.18 -42.90
N SER A 197 -29.92 -8.15 -44.19
CA SER A 197 -31.08 -8.87 -44.76
C SER A 197 -30.91 -10.39 -44.66
N ALA A 198 -29.70 -10.91 -44.82
CA ALA A 198 -29.39 -12.32 -44.57
C ALA A 198 -29.65 -12.74 -43.10
N SER A 199 -29.53 -11.80 -42.16
CA SER A 199 -29.79 -12.08 -40.74
C SER A 199 -31.26 -12.16 -40.37
N GLU A 200 -32.16 -11.60 -41.18
CA GLU A 200 -33.62 -11.72 -40.97
C GLU A 200 -34.12 -13.14 -41.24
N SER A 201 -33.38 -13.93 -42.04
CA SER A 201 -33.69 -15.32 -42.37
C SER A 201 -32.98 -16.33 -41.45
N GLU A 202 -31.75 -16.03 -41.00
CA GLU A 202 -30.98 -16.86 -40.06
C GLU A 202 -30.32 -16.00 -38.96
N PRO A 203 -30.97 -15.82 -37.79
CA PRO A 203 -30.48 -14.92 -36.74
C PRO A 203 -29.16 -15.35 -36.08
N ASP A 204 -28.82 -16.64 -36.11
CA ASP A 204 -27.60 -17.18 -35.50
C ASP A 204 -26.31 -16.96 -36.34
N LYS A 205 -26.44 -16.50 -37.60
CA LYS A 205 -25.29 -16.23 -38.48
C LYS A 205 -24.92 -14.75 -38.62
N LEU A 206 -25.56 -13.86 -37.85
CA LEU A 206 -25.21 -12.44 -37.88
C LEU A 206 -23.82 -12.22 -37.26
N ASP A 207 -22.83 -11.98 -38.11
CA ASP A 207 -21.51 -11.52 -37.68
C ASP A 207 -21.57 -10.01 -37.33
N LEU A 208 -21.93 -9.75 -36.08
CA LEU A 208 -22.02 -8.40 -35.50
C LEU A 208 -20.70 -7.63 -35.68
N ALA A 209 -19.55 -8.29 -35.58
CA ALA A 209 -18.25 -7.63 -35.69
C ALA A 209 -17.98 -7.15 -37.12
N LYS A 210 -18.34 -7.95 -38.12
CA LYS A 210 -18.23 -7.58 -39.53
C LYS A 210 -19.20 -6.46 -39.93
N ALA A 211 -20.42 -6.48 -39.40
CA ALA A 211 -21.38 -5.39 -39.59
C ALA A 211 -20.85 -4.06 -39.01
N ALA A 212 -20.21 -4.12 -37.83
CA ALA A 212 -19.59 -2.96 -37.17
C ALA A 212 -18.46 -2.36 -38.01
N GLN A 213 -17.61 -3.23 -38.56
CA GLN A 213 -16.49 -2.83 -39.40
C GLN A 213 -16.97 -2.11 -40.66
N LEU A 214 -17.96 -2.67 -41.37
CA LEU A 214 -18.51 -2.02 -42.57
C LEU A 214 -19.17 -0.68 -42.24
N HIS A 215 -19.90 -0.59 -41.13
CA HIS A 215 -20.49 0.66 -40.66
C HIS A 215 -19.41 1.74 -40.42
N TYR A 216 -18.33 1.40 -39.71
CA TYR A 216 -17.22 2.32 -39.47
C TYR A 216 -16.52 2.73 -40.77
N GLU A 217 -16.21 1.78 -41.67
CA GLU A 217 -15.60 2.06 -42.96
C GLU A 217 -16.44 3.02 -43.82
N ILE A 218 -17.78 2.86 -43.83
CA ILE A 218 -18.68 3.76 -44.56
C ILE A 218 -18.60 5.18 -44.00
N LEU A 219 -18.69 5.34 -42.68
CA LEU A 219 -18.65 6.67 -42.04
C LEU A 219 -17.30 7.36 -42.24
N THR A 220 -16.20 6.64 -42.08
CA THR A 220 -14.85 7.16 -42.29
C THR A 220 -14.66 7.62 -43.74
N MET A 221 -15.06 6.79 -44.72
CA MET A 221 -15.03 7.16 -46.13
C MET A 221 -15.89 8.40 -46.44
N CYS A 222 -17.11 8.49 -45.90
CA CYS A 222 -17.97 9.65 -46.14
C CYS A 222 -17.38 10.95 -45.56
N ASN A 223 -16.67 10.87 -44.43
CA ASN A 223 -16.04 12.02 -43.78
C ASN A 223 -14.72 12.44 -44.43
N GLU A 224 -13.86 11.48 -44.82
CA GLU A 224 -12.55 11.77 -45.43
C GLU A 224 -12.67 12.46 -46.80
N TYR A 225 -13.70 12.11 -47.57
CA TYR A 225 -13.91 12.62 -48.93
C TYR A 225 -15.04 13.65 -49.02
N ASP A 226 -15.55 14.12 -47.87
CA ASP A 226 -16.65 15.11 -47.74
C ASP A 226 -17.82 14.85 -48.71
N LEU A 227 -18.35 13.62 -48.68
CA LEU A 227 -19.43 13.18 -49.58
C LEU A 227 -20.82 13.67 -49.15
N ARG A 228 -20.89 14.58 -48.17
CA ARG A 228 -22.14 15.11 -47.61
C ARG A 228 -22.76 16.11 -48.58
N GLY A 229 -24.09 16.07 -48.73
CA GLY A 229 -24.84 16.92 -49.68
C GLY A 229 -25.09 16.29 -51.05
N ILE A 230 -24.74 15.00 -51.22
CA ILE A 230 -25.19 14.18 -52.35
C ILE A 230 -26.43 13.41 -51.88
N ASP A 231 -27.61 13.70 -52.42
CA ASP A 231 -28.91 13.16 -51.95
C ASP A 231 -28.89 11.62 -51.75
N MET A 232 -28.36 10.89 -52.73
CA MET A 232 -28.25 9.42 -52.68
C MET A 232 -27.34 8.92 -51.53
N VAL A 233 -26.30 9.68 -51.19
CA VAL A 233 -25.37 9.35 -50.10
C VAL A 233 -25.99 9.71 -48.76
N ASP A 234 -26.69 10.84 -48.68
CA ASP A 234 -27.36 11.31 -47.47
C ASP A 234 -28.53 10.39 -47.05
N GLU A 235 -29.31 9.87 -48.00
CA GLU A 235 -30.33 8.84 -47.74
C GLU A 235 -29.73 7.55 -47.15
N GLU A 236 -28.65 7.06 -47.76
CA GLU A 236 -27.95 5.88 -47.24
C GLU A 236 -27.28 6.15 -45.89
N LEU A 237 -26.77 7.36 -45.65
CA LEU A 237 -26.18 7.77 -44.37
C LEU A 237 -27.20 7.75 -43.23
N ASN A 238 -28.45 8.15 -43.50
CA ASN A 238 -29.53 8.07 -42.51
C ASN A 238 -29.81 6.61 -42.13
N TRP A 239 -29.90 5.72 -43.11
CA TRP A 239 -30.05 4.28 -42.88
C TRP A 239 -28.84 3.71 -42.11
N VAL A 240 -27.60 4.01 -42.53
CA VAL A 240 -26.37 3.56 -41.86
C VAL A 240 -26.35 3.98 -40.38
N LYS A 241 -26.80 5.20 -40.04
CA LYS A 241 -26.91 5.65 -38.64
C LYS A 241 -27.91 4.82 -37.84
N GLU A 242 -29.10 4.53 -38.37
CA GLU A 242 -30.09 3.67 -37.71
C GLU A 242 -29.55 2.26 -37.47
N ILE A 243 -28.80 1.71 -38.42
CA ILE A 243 -28.15 0.41 -38.28
C ILE A 243 -27.08 0.47 -37.19
N GLY A 244 -26.30 1.55 -37.14
CA GLY A 244 -25.33 1.78 -36.08
C GLY A 244 -25.97 1.76 -34.69
N GLU A 245 -27.13 2.39 -34.52
CA GLU A 245 -27.89 2.35 -33.25
C GLU A 245 -28.38 0.94 -32.89
N LYS A 246 -28.94 0.21 -33.86
CA LYS A 246 -29.35 -1.20 -33.67
C LYS A 246 -28.17 -2.08 -33.29
N LEU A 247 -27.02 -1.89 -33.93
CA LEU A 247 -25.82 -2.66 -33.69
C LEU A 247 -25.25 -2.41 -32.29
N ARG A 248 -25.19 -1.15 -31.85
CA ARG A 248 -24.83 -0.80 -30.45
C ARG A 248 -25.78 -1.45 -29.45
N SER A 249 -27.09 -1.41 -29.70
CA SER A 249 -28.09 -2.01 -28.82
C SER A 249 -27.93 -3.53 -28.71
N GLN A 250 -27.74 -4.22 -29.83
CA GLN A 250 -27.51 -5.67 -29.85
C GLN A 250 -26.17 -6.06 -29.22
N ALA A 251 -25.10 -5.32 -29.53
CA ALA A 251 -23.78 -5.54 -28.95
C ALA A 251 -23.79 -5.35 -27.43
N MET A 252 -24.48 -4.32 -26.92
CA MET A 252 -24.64 -4.11 -25.49
C MET A 252 -25.41 -5.26 -24.83
N LYS A 253 -26.51 -5.75 -25.44
CA LYS A 253 -27.26 -6.92 -24.93
C LYS A 253 -26.40 -8.19 -24.89
N VAL A 254 -25.60 -8.44 -25.93
CA VAL A 254 -24.67 -9.59 -25.98
C VAL A 254 -23.59 -9.43 -24.91
N LEU A 255 -23.05 -8.23 -24.74
CA LEU A 255 -22.02 -7.94 -23.75
C LEU A 255 -22.55 -8.08 -22.31
N GLU A 256 -23.73 -7.55 -22.00
CA GLU A 256 -24.37 -7.67 -20.69
C GLU A 256 -24.70 -9.13 -20.35
N ARG A 257 -25.29 -9.88 -21.29
CA ARG A 257 -25.55 -11.32 -21.13
C ARG A 257 -24.26 -12.11 -20.92
N GLY A 258 -23.22 -11.80 -21.69
CA GLY A 258 -21.91 -12.43 -21.55
C GLY A 258 -21.27 -12.14 -20.20
N MET A 259 -21.44 -10.92 -19.68
CA MET A 259 -20.96 -10.51 -18.36
C MET A 259 -21.72 -11.20 -17.22
N GLU A 260 -23.05 -11.31 -17.32
CA GLU A 260 -23.90 -11.99 -16.33
C GLU A 260 -23.67 -13.50 -16.32
N GLY A 261 -23.49 -14.11 -17.49
CA GLY A 261 -23.24 -15.54 -17.65
C GLY A 261 -21.76 -15.95 -17.56
N LEU A 262 -20.84 -15.00 -17.37
CA LEU A 262 -19.38 -15.21 -17.43
C LEU A 262 -18.93 -15.95 -18.71
N ASN A 263 -19.56 -15.63 -19.84
CA ASN A 263 -19.30 -16.23 -21.15
C ASN A 263 -18.26 -15.41 -21.93
N GLN A 264 -17.04 -15.94 -22.03
CA GLN A 264 -15.90 -15.29 -22.69
C GLN A 264 -16.16 -14.99 -24.17
N ALA A 265 -16.91 -15.85 -24.87
CA ALA A 265 -17.17 -15.69 -26.29
C ALA A 265 -18.10 -14.49 -26.55
N GLU A 266 -19.20 -14.39 -25.80
CA GLU A 266 -20.16 -13.29 -25.90
C GLU A 266 -19.53 -11.95 -25.50
N VAL A 267 -18.78 -11.91 -24.39
CA VAL A 267 -18.04 -10.71 -23.97
C VAL A 267 -17.02 -10.32 -25.04
N GLY A 268 -16.27 -11.29 -25.57
CA GLY A 268 -15.34 -11.05 -26.65
C GLY A 268 -16.03 -10.45 -27.88
N THR A 269 -17.14 -11.02 -28.34
CA THR A 269 -17.88 -10.54 -29.51
C THR A 269 -18.41 -9.12 -29.29
N GLY A 270 -19.02 -8.84 -28.14
CA GLY A 270 -19.50 -7.51 -27.79
C GLY A 270 -18.37 -6.47 -27.79
N LEU A 271 -17.23 -6.78 -27.16
CA LEU A 271 -16.06 -5.89 -27.15
C LEU A 271 -15.49 -5.65 -28.55
N GLN A 272 -15.45 -6.68 -29.41
CA GLN A 272 -14.98 -6.52 -30.78
C GLN A 272 -15.87 -5.57 -31.60
N VAL A 273 -17.19 -5.63 -31.39
CA VAL A 273 -18.13 -4.71 -32.05
C VAL A 273 -17.83 -3.27 -31.66
N PHE A 274 -17.66 -2.99 -30.36
CA PHE A 274 -17.34 -1.63 -29.90
C PHE A 274 -15.94 -1.16 -30.28
N TYR A 275 -14.96 -2.06 -30.42
CA TYR A 275 -13.66 -1.73 -31.00
C TYR A 275 -13.80 -1.31 -32.47
N ASN A 276 -14.52 -2.10 -33.28
CA ASN A 276 -14.75 -1.79 -34.68
C ASN A 276 -15.56 -0.51 -34.89
N LEU A 277 -16.42 -0.13 -33.94
CA LEU A 277 -17.15 1.15 -33.96
C LEU A 277 -16.31 2.36 -33.48
N GLY A 278 -15.12 2.13 -32.92
CA GLY A 278 -14.29 3.19 -32.32
C GLY A 278 -14.80 3.69 -30.95
N GLU A 279 -15.66 2.93 -30.28
CA GLU A 279 -16.34 3.32 -29.03
C GLU A 279 -15.94 2.46 -27.82
N LEU A 280 -14.97 1.53 -27.97
CA LEU A 280 -14.58 0.54 -26.95
C LEU A 280 -14.31 1.16 -25.57
N LYS A 281 -13.46 2.19 -25.50
CA LYS A 281 -13.06 2.80 -24.24
C LYS A 281 -14.27 3.38 -23.48
N VAL A 282 -15.14 4.10 -24.20
CA VAL A 282 -16.34 4.73 -23.62
C VAL A 282 -17.28 3.65 -23.09
N THR A 283 -17.51 2.57 -23.84
CA THR A 283 -18.38 1.47 -23.41
C THR A 283 -17.84 0.75 -22.19
N VAL A 284 -16.54 0.45 -22.14
CA VAL A 284 -15.93 -0.20 -20.97
C VAL A 284 -16.00 0.70 -19.73
N GLU A 285 -15.74 2.01 -19.88
CA GLU A 285 -15.88 2.98 -18.79
C GLU A 285 -17.33 3.05 -18.28
N GLN A 286 -18.33 3.03 -19.16
CA GLN A 286 -19.75 2.99 -18.78
C GLN A 286 -20.11 1.72 -18.01
N LEU A 287 -19.62 0.55 -18.44
CA LEU A 287 -19.84 -0.71 -17.74
C LEU A 287 -19.18 -0.71 -16.36
N VAL A 288 -17.92 -0.28 -16.27
CA VAL A 288 -17.20 -0.16 -14.99
C VAL A 288 -17.94 0.78 -14.03
N ASN A 289 -18.43 1.92 -14.52
CA ASN A 289 -19.23 2.85 -13.73
C ASN A 289 -20.59 2.27 -13.31
N LYS A 290 -21.25 1.49 -14.17
CA LYS A 290 -22.49 0.76 -13.85
C LYS A 290 -22.27 -0.22 -12.70
N TYR A 291 -21.26 -1.09 -12.80
CA TYR A 291 -20.92 -2.07 -11.77
C TYR A 291 -20.47 -1.42 -10.46
N LYS A 292 -19.65 -0.36 -10.54
CA LYS A 292 -19.30 0.48 -9.39
C LYS A 292 -20.53 1.04 -8.69
N GLY A 293 -21.46 1.66 -9.44
CA GLY A 293 -22.70 2.21 -8.91
C GLY A 293 -23.61 1.15 -8.26
N MET A 294 -23.71 -0.03 -8.88
CA MET A 294 -24.47 -1.17 -8.32
C MET A 294 -23.93 -1.62 -6.98
N GLY A 295 -22.60 -1.72 -6.83
CA GLY A 295 -21.98 -2.17 -5.58
C GLY A 295 -22.08 -1.13 -4.48
N VAL A 296 -21.83 0.14 -4.77
CA VAL A 296 -22.03 1.26 -3.82
C VAL A 296 -23.49 1.30 -3.33
N LYS A 297 -24.46 1.13 -4.24
CA LYS A 297 -25.87 1.05 -3.89
C LYS A 297 -26.19 -0.17 -3.02
N SER A 298 -25.58 -1.33 -3.30
CA SER A 298 -25.75 -2.54 -2.49
C SER A 298 -25.29 -2.33 -1.05
N VAL A 299 -24.11 -1.75 -0.87
CA VAL A 299 -23.55 -1.40 0.45
C VAL A 299 -24.47 -0.43 1.19
N GLY A 300 -24.92 0.65 0.53
CA GLY A 300 -25.83 1.62 1.13
C GLY A 300 -27.16 1.01 1.56
N LEU A 301 -27.73 0.12 0.74
CA LEU A 301 -28.98 -0.58 1.06
C LEU A 301 -28.81 -1.56 2.23
N ALA A 302 -27.68 -2.26 2.33
CA ALA A 302 -27.45 -3.26 3.37
C ALA A 302 -27.57 -2.68 4.79
N LEU A 303 -27.14 -1.42 4.95
CA LEU A 303 -27.08 -0.72 6.24
C LEU A 303 -28.12 0.41 6.38
N ASP A 304 -29.13 0.46 5.49
CA ASP A 304 -30.22 1.43 5.59
C ASP A 304 -31.21 1.06 6.70
N MET A 305 -31.20 1.84 7.78
CA MET A 305 -32.03 1.66 8.97
C MET A 305 -33.53 1.71 8.69
N LYS A 306 -34.00 2.52 7.74
CA LYS A 306 -35.44 2.62 7.43
C LYS A 306 -35.96 1.30 6.86
N ALA A 307 -35.17 0.67 5.99
CA ALA A 307 -35.51 -0.61 5.41
C ALA A 307 -35.35 -1.78 6.41
N ILE A 308 -34.41 -1.72 7.36
CA ILE A 308 -34.28 -2.70 8.44
C ILE A 308 -35.56 -2.68 9.30
N SER A 309 -36.01 -1.49 9.71
CA SER A 309 -37.21 -1.36 10.55
C SER A 309 -38.51 -1.75 9.83
N ALA A 310 -38.60 -1.55 8.50
CA ALA A 310 -39.78 -1.93 7.72
C ALA A 310 -39.89 -3.45 7.54
N SER A 311 -38.76 -4.17 7.45
CA SER A 311 -38.73 -5.64 7.33
C SER A 311 -39.08 -6.39 8.63
N GLY A 312 -39.08 -5.69 9.78
CA GLY A 312 -39.30 -6.27 11.11
C GLY A 312 -40.75 -6.58 11.48
N GLY A 313 -41.74 -6.18 10.68
CA GLY A 313 -43.15 -6.53 10.83
C GLY A 313 -43.80 -6.09 12.16
N GLY A 314 -44.49 -4.95 12.14
CA GLY A 314 -45.31 -4.49 13.26
C GLY A 314 -45.97 -3.14 13.03
N TYR A 315 -46.93 -3.06 12.09
CA TYR A 315 -47.85 -1.92 12.00
C TYR A 315 -49.15 -2.27 12.72
N GLY A 316 -49.29 -1.83 13.97
CA GLY A 316 -50.58 -1.53 14.57
C GLY A 316 -50.93 -0.05 14.29
N PRO A 317 -52.16 0.30 13.90
CA PRO A 317 -52.53 1.68 13.66
C PRO A 317 -52.65 2.43 14.99
N GLY A 318 -51.77 3.43 15.25
CA GLY A 318 -51.97 4.38 16.36
C GLY A 318 -50.76 4.86 17.17
N GLY A 319 -49.51 4.55 16.82
CA GLY A 319 -48.33 4.98 17.57
C GLY A 319 -47.56 6.16 16.94
N ILE A 320 -47.47 7.28 17.65
CA ILE A 320 -46.73 8.49 17.26
C ILE A 320 -45.25 8.16 17.00
N ARG A 321 -44.78 8.52 15.79
CA ARG A 321 -43.41 8.31 15.31
C ARG A 321 -42.46 9.36 15.88
N GLY A 322 -41.47 8.91 16.65
CA GLY A 322 -40.45 9.81 17.18
C GLY A 322 -39.21 9.11 17.73
N SER A 323 -38.63 8.13 17.03
CA SER A 323 -37.21 7.74 17.15
C SER A 323 -36.95 6.51 16.27
N GLY A 324 -35.90 6.54 15.44
CA GLY A 324 -35.53 5.47 14.51
C GLY A 324 -34.91 4.23 15.17
N THR A 325 -35.36 3.84 16.37
CA THR A 325 -34.88 2.66 17.10
C THR A 325 -36.01 1.62 17.19
N PRO A 326 -35.78 0.35 16.81
CA PRO A 326 -36.79 -0.70 16.95
C PRO A 326 -37.17 -0.91 18.41
N GLN A 327 -38.48 -0.92 18.71
CA GLN A 327 -39.01 -1.17 20.05
C GLN A 327 -38.77 -2.64 20.48
N ILE A 328 -38.62 -2.85 21.79
CA ILE A 328 -38.05 -4.02 22.51
C ILE A 328 -38.64 -5.41 22.14
N GLY A 329 -39.77 -5.50 21.43
CA GLY A 329 -40.32 -6.76 20.91
C GLY A 329 -39.89 -7.16 19.48
N GLY A 330 -39.36 -6.23 18.67
CA GLY A 330 -38.97 -6.46 17.27
C GLY A 330 -37.47 -6.73 17.04
N GLY A 331 -36.66 -6.66 18.09
CA GLY A 331 -35.20 -6.66 18.00
C GLY A 331 -34.58 -7.92 17.40
N ALA A 332 -35.14 -9.11 17.68
CA ALA A 332 -34.61 -10.36 17.16
C ALA A 332 -34.82 -10.51 15.64
N LYS A 333 -36.03 -10.17 15.13
CA LYS A 333 -36.33 -10.18 13.69
C LYS A 333 -35.52 -9.12 12.94
N ALA A 334 -35.39 -7.92 13.52
CA ALA A 334 -34.57 -6.85 12.93
C ALA A 334 -33.07 -7.23 12.90
N ARG A 335 -32.57 -7.95 13.91
CA ARG A 335 -31.20 -8.49 13.94
C ARG A 335 -30.97 -9.51 12.83
N GLU A 336 -31.89 -10.45 12.66
CA GLU A 336 -31.77 -11.46 11.59
C GLU A 336 -31.85 -10.79 10.21
N ALA A 337 -32.78 -9.85 10.01
CA ALA A 337 -32.88 -9.08 8.78
C ALA A 337 -31.59 -8.32 8.46
N LEU A 338 -30.92 -7.72 9.46
CA LEU A 338 -29.63 -7.06 9.27
C LEU A 338 -28.54 -8.04 8.78
N TRP A 339 -28.42 -9.21 9.41
CA TRP A 339 -27.44 -10.22 8.97
C TRP A 339 -27.73 -10.77 7.57
N GLN A 340 -29.00 -11.03 7.24
CA GLN A 340 -29.41 -11.47 5.91
C GLN A 340 -29.09 -10.41 4.84
N ARG A 341 -29.33 -9.13 5.14
CA ARG A 341 -28.99 -8.04 4.23
C ARG A 341 -27.48 -7.88 4.06
N MET A 342 -26.70 -8.09 5.11
CA MET A 342 -25.24 -8.09 5.02
C MET A 342 -24.73 -9.27 4.17
N GLY A 343 -25.25 -10.48 4.37
CA GLY A 343 -24.93 -11.65 3.54
C GLY A 343 -25.23 -11.40 2.05
N ASN A 344 -26.44 -10.94 1.74
CA ASN A 344 -26.84 -10.56 0.38
C ASN A 344 -25.95 -9.45 -0.21
N CYS A 345 -25.44 -8.54 0.61
CA CYS A 345 -24.47 -7.53 0.19
C CYS A 345 -23.16 -8.17 -0.23
N MET A 346 -22.61 -9.09 0.58
CA MET A 346 -21.38 -9.81 0.25
C MET A 346 -21.52 -10.61 -1.05
N ASP A 347 -22.65 -11.30 -1.25
CA ASP A 347 -22.90 -12.04 -2.50
C ASP A 347 -22.97 -11.13 -3.73
N ARG A 348 -23.59 -9.94 -3.59
CA ARG A 348 -23.61 -8.95 -4.66
C ARG A 348 -22.23 -8.37 -4.95
N LEU A 349 -21.45 -8.06 -3.93
CA LEU A 349 -20.07 -7.57 -4.10
C LEU A 349 -19.20 -8.62 -4.80
N HIS A 350 -19.32 -9.90 -4.41
CA HIS A 350 -18.66 -11.02 -5.08
C HIS A 350 -19.01 -11.07 -6.57
N SER A 351 -20.31 -11.10 -6.90
CA SER A 351 -20.77 -11.14 -8.30
C SER A 351 -20.28 -9.95 -9.13
N ILE A 352 -20.30 -8.74 -8.57
CA ILE A 352 -19.82 -7.52 -9.24
C ILE A 352 -18.33 -7.60 -9.54
N VAL A 353 -17.51 -7.96 -8.55
CA VAL A 353 -16.04 -8.02 -8.71
C VAL A 353 -15.65 -9.11 -9.70
N VAL A 354 -16.29 -10.28 -9.64
CA VAL A 354 -16.04 -11.38 -10.59
C VAL A 354 -16.45 -10.99 -12.01
N ALA A 355 -17.57 -10.28 -12.20
CA ALA A 355 -17.99 -9.81 -13.52
C ALA A 355 -16.99 -8.80 -14.12
N VAL A 356 -16.53 -7.82 -13.34
CA VAL A 356 -15.54 -6.83 -13.80
C VAL A 356 -14.18 -7.49 -14.06
N TRP A 357 -13.78 -8.44 -13.24
CA TRP A 357 -12.58 -9.23 -13.49
C TRP A 357 -12.71 -10.05 -14.77
N HIS A 358 -13.88 -10.63 -15.03
CA HIS A 358 -14.14 -11.37 -16.26
C HIS A 358 -14.01 -10.47 -17.50
N LEU A 359 -14.51 -9.24 -17.45
CA LEU A 359 -14.30 -8.22 -18.49
C LEU A 359 -12.81 -7.96 -18.74
N GLN A 360 -12.06 -7.69 -17.68
CA GLN A 360 -10.62 -7.44 -17.73
C GLN A 360 -9.84 -8.65 -18.26
N ARG A 361 -10.24 -9.87 -17.87
CA ARG A 361 -9.69 -11.12 -18.38
C ARG A 361 -9.89 -11.27 -19.88
N VAL A 362 -11.07 -10.92 -20.41
CA VAL A 362 -11.32 -11.02 -21.86
C VAL A 362 -10.53 -9.94 -22.60
N LEU A 363 -10.51 -8.70 -22.10
CA LEU A 363 -9.73 -7.59 -22.67
C LEU A 363 -8.23 -7.89 -22.73
N SER A 364 -7.68 -8.51 -21.67
CA SER A 364 -6.25 -8.88 -21.58
C SER A 364 -5.84 -10.05 -22.47
N LYS A 365 -6.80 -10.83 -22.99
CA LYS A 365 -6.51 -11.97 -23.87
C LYS A 365 -6.84 -11.72 -25.34
N LYS A 366 -7.81 -10.85 -25.61
CA LYS A 366 -8.35 -10.67 -26.96
C LYS A 366 -7.59 -9.58 -27.72
N ARG A 367 -7.06 -9.97 -28.88
CA ARG A 367 -6.42 -9.09 -29.86
C ARG A 367 -7.32 -8.92 -31.05
N ASP A 368 -7.25 -7.74 -31.66
CA ASP A 368 -7.92 -7.51 -32.93
C ASP A 368 -7.35 -8.43 -34.03
N PRO A 369 -8.19 -9.09 -34.85
CA PRO A 369 -7.72 -9.99 -35.91
C PRO A 369 -6.87 -9.32 -37.00
N PHE A 370 -7.04 -8.01 -37.22
CA PHE A 370 -6.39 -7.29 -38.32
C PHE A 370 -5.23 -6.41 -37.85
N THR A 371 -5.43 -5.63 -36.79
CA THR A 371 -4.43 -4.71 -36.24
C THR A 371 -3.49 -5.39 -35.25
N HIS A 372 -3.86 -6.59 -34.75
CA HIS A 372 -3.15 -7.32 -33.68
C HIS A 372 -2.98 -6.56 -32.36
N VAL A 373 -3.64 -5.41 -32.22
CA VAL A 373 -3.66 -4.57 -31.02
C VAL A 373 -4.44 -5.32 -29.93
N LEU A 374 -3.92 -5.31 -28.71
CA LEU A 374 -4.61 -5.85 -27.55
C LEU A 374 -5.73 -4.89 -27.16
N LEU A 375 -6.96 -5.40 -27.01
CA LEU A 375 -8.11 -4.56 -26.66
C LEU A 375 -7.93 -3.84 -25.31
N LEU A 376 -7.16 -4.43 -24.39
CA LEU A 376 -6.82 -3.79 -23.12
C LEU A 376 -6.00 -2.51 -23.29
N ASP A 377 -5.02 -2.50 -24.19
CA ASP A 377 -4.10 -1.37 -24.41
C ASP A 377 -4.83 -0.15 -24.99
N GLU A 378 -5.94 -0.38 -25.70
CA GLU A 378 -6.81 0.69 -26.19
C GLU A 378 -7.64 1.34 -25.06
N VAL A 379 -8.00 0.56 -24.04
CA VAL A 379 -8.84 1.01 -22.93
C VAL A 379 -8.00 1.64 -21.80
N ILE A 380 -6.87 1.03 -21.47
CA ILE A 380 -6.00 1.38 -20.34
C ILE A 380 -4.66 1.84 -20.89
N LYS A 381 -4.23 3.05 -20.51
CA LYS A 381 -2.91 3.59 -20.88
C LYS A 381 -1.87 3.28 -19.80
N ASP A 382 -0.59 3.40 -20.14
CA ASP A 382 0.50 3.19 -19.18
C ASP A 382 0.33 4.06 -17.92
N GLY A 383 0.30 3.42 -16.75
CA GLY A 383 0.14 4.07 -15.44
C GLY A 383 -1.31 4.14 -14.92
N ASP A 384 -2.30 3.81 -15.74
CA ASP A 384 -3.69 3.74 -15.29
C ASP A 384 -3.95 2.49 -14.43
N PRO A 385 -4.73 2.60 -13.33
CA PRO A 385 -5.11 1.43 -12.52
C PRO A 385 -6.00 0.48 -13.32
N MET A 386 -5.90 -0.82 -13.02
CA MET A 386 -6.71 -1.86 -13.66
C MET A 386 -8.20 -1.66 -13.37
N LEU A 387 -9.07 -2.21 -14.23
CA LEU A 387 -10.53 -2.04 -14.08
C LEU A 387 -11.03 -2.62 -12.75
N THR A 388 -10.48 -3.77 -12.34
CA THR A 388 -10.78 -4.42 -11.06
C THR A 388 -10.39 -3.55 -9.88
N ASP A 389 -9.21 -2.90 -9.93
CA ASP A 389 -8.72 -2.04 -8.85
C ASP A 389 -9.62 -0.81 -8.68
N ARG A 390 -10.00 -0.15 -9.78
CA ARG A 390 -10.90 1.02 -9.77
C ARG A 390 -12.25 0.71 -9.13
N VAL A 391 -12.80 -0.48 -9.40
CA VAL A 391 -14.07 -0.91 -8.82
C VAL A 391 -13.86 -1.30 -7.37
N TRP A 392 -12.85 -2.11 -7.06
CA TRP A 392 -12.58 -2.56 -5.70
C TRP A 392 -12.33 -1.41 -4.73
N GLU A 393 -11.50 -0.43 -5.10
CA GLU A 393 -11.23 0.76 -4.29
C GLU A 393 -12.53 1.52 -3.98
N ALA A 394 -13.41 1.68 -4.97
CA ALA A 394 -14.70 2.34 -4.78
C ALA A 394 -15.63 1.56 -3.85
N LEU A 395 -15.64 0.22 -3.94
CA LEU A 395 -16.44 -0.65 -3.09
C LEU A 395 -15.93 -0.62 -1.64
N VAL A 396 -14.63 -0.76 -1.44
CA VAL A 396 -13.99 -0.68 -0.11
C VAL A 396 -14.23 0.69 0.52
N LYS A 397 -14.06 1.78 -0.23
CA LYS A 397 -14.32 3.14 0.26
C LYS A 397 -15.79 3.33 0.67
N ALA A 398 -16.73 2.85 -0.15
CA ALA A 398 -18.15 2.92 0.17
C ALA A 398 -18.49 2.06 1.40
N PHE A 399 -17.93 0.86 1.50
CA PHE A 399 -18.12 -0.06 2.61
C PHE A 399 -17.57 0.51 3.92
N ALA A 400 -16.33 1.01 3.91
CA ALA A 400 -15.71 1.66 5.06
C ALA A 400 -16.49 2.90 5.52
N SER A 401 -16.91 3.75 4.58
CA SER A 401 -17.74 4.92 4.90
C SER A 401 -19.07 4.52 5.55
N GLN A 402 -19.73 3.49 5.01
CA GLN A 402 -21.01 3.03 5.51
C GLN A 402 -20.88 2.33 6.88
N MET A 403 -19.84 1.52 7.07
CA MET A 403 -19.52 0.88 8.35
C MET A 403 -19.24 1.91 9.46
N LYS A 404 -18.41 2.91 9.14
CA LYS A 404 -18.13 4.03 10.06
C LYS A 404 -19.39 4.81 10.39
N SER A 405 -20.20 5.16 9.39
CA SER A 405 -21.47 5.86 9.58
C SER A 405 -22.41 5.06 10.47
N ALA A 406 -22.61 3.76 10.18
CA ALA A 406 -23.49 2.88 10.94
C ALA A 406 -23.06 2.76 12.42
N PHE A 407 -21.76 2.65 12.69
CA PHE A 407 -21.23 2.59 14.06
C PHE A 407 -21.47 3.88 14.85
N THR A 408 -21.34 5.05 14.21
CA THR A 408 -21.53 6.35 14.88
C THR A 408 -23.00 6.74 15.02
N ALA A 409 -23.83 6.44 14.02
CA ALA A 409 -25.20 6.93 13.94
C ALA A 409 -26.23 5.96 14.53
N SER A 410 -25.91 4.67 14.65
CA SER A 410 -26.83 3.65 15.14
C SER A 410 -26.24 2.82 16.28
N SER A 411 -26.78 3.02 17.49
CA SER A 411 -26.49 2.16 18.63
C SER A 411 -26.90 0.70 18.39
N PHE A 412 -28.05 0.48 17.73
CA PHE A 412 -28.55 -0.87 17.40
C PHE A 412 -27.59 -1.66 16.49
N VAL A 413 -27.14 -1.06 15.38
CA VAL A 413 -26.19 -1.73 14.46
C VAL A 413 -24.83 -1.91 15.14
N LYS A 414 -24.36 -0.87 15.86
CA LYS A 414 -23.13 -0.94 16.65
C LYS A 414 -23.15 -2.14 17.61
N GLU A 415 -24.20 -2.30 18.39
CA GLU A 415 -24.32 -3.37 19.37
C GLU A 415 -24.35 -4.75 18.70
N ILE A 416 -25.14 -4.91 17.64
CA ILE A 416 -25.27 -6.21 16.95
C ILE A 416 -23.95 -6.63 16.30
N PHE A 417 -23.27 -5.73 15.59
CA PHE A 417 -22.01 -6.05 14.93
C PHE A 417 -20.83 -6.12 15.89
N ALA A 418 -20.81 -5.38 16.99
CA ALA A 418 -19.80 -5.57 18.03
C ALA A 418 -19.98 -6.93 18.71
N MET A 419 -21.19 -7.29 19.15
CA MET A 419 -21.46 -8.59 19.77
C MET A 419 -21.27 -9.77 18.81
N GLY A 420 -21.62 -9.57 17.54
CA GLY A 420 -21.49 -10.56 16.48
C GLY A 420 -20.26 -10.35 15.60
N TYR A 421 -19.21 -9.70 16.10
CA TYR A 421 -18.01 -9.42 15.31
C TYR A 421 -17.37 -10.67 14.67
N PRO A 422 -17.26 -11.83 15.36
CA PRO A 422 -16.73 -13.05 14.73
C PRO A 422 -17.54 -13.45 13.47
N LYS A 423 -18.86 -13.25 13.49
CA LYS A 423 -19.74 -13.49 12.33
C LYS A 423 -19.52 -12.46 11.22
N LEU A 424 -19.31 -11.19 11.57
CA LEU A 424 -19.01 -10.15 10.58
C LEU A 424 -17.65 -10.37 9.90
N PHE A 425 -16.64 -10.73 10.69
CA PHE A 425 -15.30 -11.04 10.21
C PHE A 425 -15.34 -12.23 9.24
N SER A 426 -15.92 -13.36 9.66
CA SER A 426 -16.08 -14.55 8.79
C SER A 426 -16.87 -14.28 7.50
N LEU A 427 -17.92 -13.45 7.52
CA LEU A 427 -18.61 -13.04 6.29
C LEU A 427 -17.70 -12.25 5.34
N THR A 428 -16.85 -11.40 5.90
CA THR A 428 -15.91 -10.55 5.13
C THR A 428 -14.76 -11.40 4.59
N GLU A 429 -14.18 -12.28 5.41
CA GLU A 429 -13.15 -13.22 5.00
C GLU A 429 -13.65 -14.16 3.91
N ASN A 430 -14.84 -14.75 4.08
CA ASN A 430 -15.45 -15.63 3.08
C ASN A 430 -15.64 -14.93 1.73
N LEU A 431 -16.07 -13.64 1.73
CA LEU A 431 -16.13 -12.84 0.51
C LEU A 431 -14.75 -12.74 -0.16
N LEU A 432 -13.72 -12.37 0.60
CA LEU A 432 -12.36 -12.18 0.08
C LEU A 432 -11.75 -13.49 -0.44
N GLU A 433 -11.96 -14.60 0.27
CA GLU A 433 -11.54 -15.93 -0.15
C GLU A 433 -12.25 -16.39 -1.42
N ARG A 434 -13.58 -16.21 -1.50
CA ARG A 434 -14.36 -16.53 -2.70
C ARG A 434 -13.88 -15.75 -3.91
N ILE A 435 -13.68 -14.43 -3.77
CA ILE A 435 -13.15 -13.61 -4.88
C ILE A 435 -11.76 -14.11 -5.28
N SER A 436 -10.88 -14.37 -4.30
CA SER A 436 -9.51 -14.83 -4.58
C SER A 436 -9.51 -16.16 -5.34
N ARG A 437 -10.30 -17.12 -4.88
CA ARG A 437 -10.40 -18.45 -5.48
C ARG A 437 -10.99 -18.40 -6.88
N ASP A 438 -12.08 -17.66 -7.07
CA ASP A 438 -12.81 -17.64 -8.34
C ASP A 438 -12.09 -16.80 -9.43
N THR A 439 -11.10 -15.99 -9.03
CA THR A 439 -10.30 -15.13 -9.94
C THR A 439 -8.85 -15.58 -10.09
N ASP A 440 -8.46 -16.69 -9.44
CA ASP A 440 -7.13 -17.31 -9.58
C ASP A 440 -7.05 -18.10 -10.90
N VAL A 441 -6.75 -17.39 -11.99
CA VAL A 441 -6.55 -17.98 -13.31
C VAL A 441 -5.17 -17.66 -13.83
N LYS A 442 -4.40 -18.72 -14.15
CA LYS A 442 -3.04 -18.61 -14.69
C LYS A 442 -2.96 -17.62 -15.85
N GLY A 443 -1.99 -16.71 -15.76
CA GLY A 443 -1.72 -15.69 -16.79
C GLY A 443 -2.64 -14.47 -16.76
N VAL A 444 -3.50 -14.33 -15.75
CA VAL A 444 -4.35 -13.14 -15.54
C VAL A 444 -4.16 -12.67 -14.10
N LEU A 445 -4.10 -11.36 -13.89
CA LEU A 445 -4.03 -10.80 -12.55
C LEU A 445 -5.30 -11.15 -11.75
N PRO A 446 -5.19 -11.53 -10.46
CA PRO A 446 -6.33 -11.68 -9.57
C PRO A 446 -7.15 -10.39 -9.47
N ALA A 447 -8.43 -10.49 -9.12
CA ALA A 447 -9.29 -9.31 -9.03
C ALA A 447 -8.96 -8.39 -7.84
N ILE A 448 -8.34 -8.92 -6.79
CA ILE A 448 -8.00 -8.18 -5.58
C ILE A 448 -6.54 -8.45 -5.18
N THR A 449 -5.85 -7.40 -4.75
CA THR A 449 -4.50 -7.46 -4.19
C THR A 449 -4.53 -7.80 -2.70
N LEU A 450 -3.38 -8.14 -2.11
CA LEU A 450 -3.28 -8.37 -0.67
C LEU A 450 -3.64 -7.10 0.13
N ASP A 451 -3.13 -5.94 -0.28
CA ASP A 451 -3.49 -4.63 0.30
C ASP A 451 -5.00 -4.36 0.19
N GLY A 452 -5.62 -4.70 -0.95
CA GLY A 452 -7.06 -4.59 -1.12
C GLY A 452 -7.86 -5.46 -0.14
N LYS A 453 -7.35 -6.63 0.28
CA LYS A 453 -7.97 -7.47 1.32
C LYS A 453 -7.85 -6.80 2.69
N GLU A 454 -6.67 -6.32 3.02
CA GLU A 454 -6.40 -5.65 4.30
C GLU A 454 -7.26 -4.40 4.48
N GLN A 455 -7.45 -3.59 3.42
CA GLN A 455 -8.32 -2.41 3.48
C GLN A 455 -9.79 -2.77 3.76
N MET A 456 -10.29 -3.90 3.22
CA MET A 456 -11.65 -4.38 3.51
C MET A 456 -11.78 -4.87 4.96
N VAL A 457 -10.77 -5.54 5.51
CA VAL A 457 -10.74 -5.95 6.92
C VAL A 457 -10.63 -4.74 7.85
N ALA A 458 -9.81 -3.75 7.51
CA ALA A 458 -9.67 -2.50 8.26
C ALA A 458 -11.00 -1.73 8.35
N ALA A 459 -11.88 -1.86 7.35
CA ALA A 459 -13.20 -1.24 7.35
C ALA A 459 -14.11 -1.71 8.51
N ILE A 460 -13.85 -2.90 9.08
CA ILE A 460 -14.62 -3.49 10.18
C ILE A 460 -13.88 -3.47 11.54
N GLU A 461 -12.64 -3.00 11.59
CA GLU A 461 -11.80 -2.97 12.81
C GLU A 461 -12.42 -2.12 13.95
N ILE A 462 -13.26 -1.15 13.61
CA ILE A 462 -13.96 -0.33 14.61
C ILE A 462 -14.96 -1.17 15.44
N PHE A 463 -15.50 -2.24 14.86
CA PHE A 463 -16.35 -3.20 15.56
C PHE A 463 -15.52 -4.22 16.35
N GLN A 464 -14.32 -4.57 15.87
CA GLN A 464 -13.36 -5.40 16.58
C GLN A 464 -12.93 -4.75 17.90
N THR A 465 -12.53 -3.48 17.85
CA THR A 465 -12.14 -2.71 19.02
C THR A 465 -13.30 -2.59 20.01
N ALA A 466 -14.53 -2.37 19.53
CA ALA A 466 -15.71 -2.39 20.37
C ALA A 466 -16.00 -3.77 20.99
N PHE A 467 -15.87 -4.85 20.21
CA PHE A 467 -16.01 -6.23 20.68
C PHE A 467 -15.03 -6.56 21.80
N LEU A 468 -13.74 -6.25 21.61
CA LEU A 468 -12.68 -6.47 22.60
C LEU A 468 -12.91 -5.65 23.87
N ALA A 469 -13.31 -4.37 23.72
CA ALA A 469 -13.66 -3.53 24.86
C ALA A 469 -14.86 -4.08 25.65
N MET A 470 -15.86 -4.63 24.96
CA MET A 470 -17.01 -5.28 25.61
C MET A 470 -16.60 -6.58 26.32
N CYS A 471 -15.73 -7.40 25.72
CA CYS A 471 -15.18 -8.60 26.35
C CYS A 471 -14.45 -8.23 27.66
N LEU A 472 -13.53 -7.25 27.58
CA LEU A 472 -12.80 -6.74 28.73
C LEU A 472 -13.75 -6.19 29.81
N SER A 473 -14.74 -5.36 29.44
CA SER A 473 -15.69 -4.77 30.39
C SER A 473 -16.51 -5.85 31.09
N ARG A 474 -17.17 -6.75 30.33
CA ARG A 474 -18.02 -7.81 30.91
C ARG A 474 -17.26 -8.67 31.91
N LEU A 475 -16.05 -9.07 31.56
CA LEU A 475 -15.20 -9.90 32.42
C LEU A 475 -14.68 -9.11 33.62
N SER A 476 -14.25 -7.86 33.42
CA SER A 476 -13.77 -7.00 34.51
C SER A 476 -14.88 -6.66 35.51
N ASP A 477 -16.09 -6.38 35.02
CA ASP A 477 -17.27 -6.11 35.84
C ASP A 477 -17.66 -7.33 36.67
N LEU A 478 -17.57 -8.53 36.07
CA LEU A 478 -17.77 -9.79 36.79
C LEU A 478 -16.72 -9.98 37.88
N VAL A 479 -15.43 -9.74 37.59
CA VAL A 479 -14.35 -9.80 38.60
C VAL A 479 -14.57 -8.78 39.72
N ASN A 480 -14.93 -7.54 39.41
CA ASN A 480 -15.18 -6.51 40.41
C ASN A 480 -16.44 -6.81 41.26
N THR A 481 -17.42 -7.53 40.72
CA THR A 481 -18.61 -7.97 41.45
C THR A 481 -18.28 -9.12 42.40
N VAL A 482 -17.44 -10.07 41.97
CA VAL A 482 -17.02 -11.22 42.79
C VAL A 482 -15.98 -10.81 43.84
N PHE A 483 -15.09 -9.88 43.51
CA PHE A 483 -14.04 -9.35 44.38
C PHE A 483 -14.18 -7.83 44.57
N PRO A 484 -15.18 -7.37 45.35
CA PRO A 484 -15.41 -5.95 45.57
C PRO A 484 -14.30 -5.32 46.44
N VAL A 485 -13.90 -4.10 46.09
CA VAL A 485 -12.87 -3.33 46.83
C VAL A 485 -13.40 -2.80 48.16
N SER A 486 -14.70 -2.50 48.22
CA SER A 486 -15.39 -1.92 49.38
C SER A 486 -15.56 -2.89 50.55
N SER A 487 -15.44 -4.20 50.33
CA SER A 487 -15.64 -5.23 51.35
C SER A 487 -14.41 -6.12 51.49
N ARG A 488 -13.39 -5.58 52.15
CA ARG A 488 -12.17 -6.34 52.47
C ARG A 488 -12.51 -7.43 53.50
N GLY A 489 -12.56 -8.69 53.05
CA GLY A 489 -12.69 -9.85 53.94
C GLY A 489 -13.77 -10.88 53.57
N SER A 490 -14.64 -10.58 52.60
CA SER A 490 -15.58 -11.57 52.04
C SER A 490 -14.86 -12.48 51.05
N VAL A 491 -14.87 -13.80 51.30
CA VAL A 491 -14.40 -14.80 50.33
C VAL A 491 -15.55 -15.09 49.37
N PRO A 492 -15.31 -15.08 48.05
CA PRO A 492 -16.33 -15.47 47.09
C PRO A 492 -16.69 -16.95 47.23
N SER A 493 -17.92 -17.31 46.86
CA SER A 493 -18.33 -18.71 46.85
C SER A 493 -17.74 -19.46 45.65
N LYS A 494 -17.72 -20.80 45.73
CA LYS A 494 -17.27 -21.64 44.61
C LYS A 494 -18.10 -21.40 43.34
N GLU A 495 -19.41 -21.13 43.48
CA GLU A 495 -20.31 -20.82 42.38
C GLU A 495 -20.03 -19.45 41.74
N GLN A 496 -19.46 -18.50 42.50
CA GLN A 496 -19.03 -17.21 41.95
C GLN A 496 -17.75 -17.37 41.13
N VAL A 497 -16.81 -18.19 41.60
CA VAL A 497 -15.56 -18.48 40.88
C VAL A 497 -15.83 -19.31 39.62
N SER A 498 -16.73 -20.30 39.68
CA SER A 498 -17.12 -21.08 38.50
C SER A 498 -17.78 -20.20 37.44
N ARG A 499 -18.54 -19.17 37.83
CA ARG A 499 -19.11 -18.18 36.89
C ARG A 499 -18.04 -17.40 36.13
N ILE A 500 -16.93 -17.04 36.76
CA ILE A 500 -15.80 -16.39 36.07
C ILE A 500 -15.20 -17.35 35.04
N ILE A 501 -14.95 -18.60 35.43
CA ILE A 501 -14.36 -19.63 34.56
C ILE A 501 -15.26 -19.91 33.35
N SER A 502 -16.56 -20.15 33.58
CA SER A 502 -17.53 -20.37 32.51
C SER A 502 -17.63 -19.18 31.57
N ARG A 503 -17.61 -17.94 32.11
CA ARG A 503 -17.67 -16.76 31.25
C ARG A 503 -16.42 -16.58 30.39
N ILE A 504 -15.24 -16.84 30.95
CA ILE A 504 -13.99 -16.87 30.17
C ILE A 504 -14.09 -17.94 29.07
N GLN A 505 -14.58 -19.13 29.39
CA GLN A 505 -14.77 -20.21 28.41
C GLN A 505 -15.72 -19.79 27.28
N GLU A 506 -16.85 -19.15 27.58
CA GLU A 506 -17.78 -18.64 26.56
C GLU A 506 -17.14 -17.62 25.62
N GLU A 507 -16.28 -16.72 26.12
CA GLU A 507 -15.57 -15.74 25.29
C GLU A 507 -14.54 -16.41 24.37
N VAL A 508 -13.90 -17.50 24.81
CA VAL A 508 -12.97 -18.28 24.00
C VAL A 508 -13.70 -19.11 22.93
N GLU A 509 -14.79 -19.80 23.31
CA GLU A 509 -15.60 -20.60 22.38
C GLU A 509 -16.21 -19.74 21.27
N ALA A 510 -16.52 -18.48 21.54
CA ALA A 510 -17.06 -17.54 20.55
C ALA A 510 -16.08 -17.19 19.42
N VAL A 511 -14.77 -17.37 19.63
CA VAL A 511 -13.71 -16.96 18.67
C VAL A 511 -12.82 -18.11 18.20
N GLN A 512 -12.99 -19.31 18.74
CA GLN A 512 -12.12 -20.48 18.50
C GLN A 512 -11.90 -20.86 17.02
N LEU A 513 -12.78 -20.44 16.12
CA LEU A 513 -12.67 -20.70 14.68
C LEU A 513 -11.67 -19.78 13.97
N ASP A 514 -11.29 -18.66 14.60
CA ASP A 514 -10.37 -17.66 14.07
C ASP A 514 -9.15 -17.53 14.99
N GLY A 515 -7.97 -17.91 14.48
CA GLY A 515 -6.73 -17.87 15.24
C GLY A 515 -6.29 -16.44 15.60
N HIS A 516 -6.49 -15.45 14.73
CA HIS A 516 -6.10 -14.07 15.00
C HIS A 516 -7.00 -13.46 16.08
N LEU A 517 -8.31 -13.61 15.95
CA LEU A 517 -9.26 -13.09 16.91
C LEU A 517 -9.14 -13.78 18.28
N THR A 518 -8.85 -15.09 18.30
CA THR A 518 -8.54 -15.83 19.55
C THR A 518 -7.38 -15.21 20.30
N LEU A 519 -6.27 -14.87 19.61
CA LEU A 519 -5.11 -14.25 20.25
C LEU A 519 -5.44 -12.86 20.84
N LEU A 520 -6.30 -12.09 20.17
CA LEU A 520 -6.71 -10.78 20.68
C LEU A 520 -7.61 -10.90 21.91
N VAL A 521 -8.55 -11.84 21.91
CA VAL A 521 -9.38 -12.13 23.09
C VAL A 521 -8.52 -12.63 24.24
N PHE A 522 -7.49 -13.44 23.99
CA PHE A 522 -6.56 -13.90 25.02
C PHE A 522 -5.78 -12.76 25.67
N ARG A 523 -5.41 -11.73 24.91
CA ARG A 523 -4.80 -10.51 25.48
C ARG A 523 -5.75 -9.79 26.43
N GLU A 524 -7.04 -9.71 26.10
CA GLU A 524 -8.04 -9.10 26.98
C GLU A 524 -8.30 -9.98 28.22
N ILE A 525 -8.41 -11.30 28.06
CA ILE A 525 -8.50 -12.24 29.20
C ILE A 525 -7.27 -12.11 30.11
N GLY A 526 -6.07 -11.96 29.54
CA GLY A 526 -4.84 -11.75 30.29
C GLY A 526 -4.92 -10.51 31.21
N LYS A 527 -5.45 -9.38 30.70
CA LYS A 527 -5.69 -8.18 31.52
C LYS A 527 -6.68 -8.44 32.66
N VAL A 528 -7.76 -9.20 32.39
CA VAL A 528 -8.75 -9.57 33.40
C VAL A 528 -8.13 -10.47 34.48
N LEU A 529 -7.27 -11.42 34.10
CA LEU A 529 -6.58 -12.30 35.05
C LEU A 529 -5.59 -11.52 35.91
N LEU A 530 -4.88 -10.54 35.35
CA LEU A 530 -4.04 -9.63 36.13
C LEU A 530 -4.89 -8.81 37.13
N LEU A 531 -6.01 -8.24 36.69
CA LEU A 531 -6.96 -7.56 37.58
C LEU A 531 -7.46 -8.51 38.68
N LEU A 532 -7.80 -9.75 38.34
CA LEU A 532 -8.24 -10.76 39.31
C LEU A 532 -7.15 -11.04 40.34
N SER A 533 -5.89 -11.19 39.90
CA SER A 533 -4.75 -11.41 40.79
C SER A 533 -4.56 -10.24 41.77
N GLU A 534 -4.62 -9.00 41.30
CA GLU A 534 -4.51 -7.78 42.13
C GLU A 534 -5.65 -7.68 43.16
N ARG A 535 -6.89 -8.00 42.73
CA ARG A 535 -8.06 -8.00 43.60
C ARG A 535 -7.95 -9.05 44.71
N VAL A 536 -7.48 -10.25 44.38
CA VAL A 536 -7.26 -11.30 45.38
C VAL A 536 -6.11 -10.94 46.31
N GLU A 537 -5.01 -10.40 45.79
CA GLU A 537 -3.87 -9.96 46.60
C GLU A 537 -4.29 -8.94 47.66
N TYR A 538 -5.15 -7.99 47.31
CA TYR A 538 -5.71 -7.01 48.26
C TYR A 538 -6.55 -7.66 49.39
N GLN A 539 -7.16 -8.82 49.13
CA GLN A 539 -7.95 -9.58 50.10
C GLN A 539 -7.12 -10.53 50.98
N ILE A 540 -5.87 -10.85 50.59
CA ILE A 540 -4.98 -11.70 51.38
C ILE A 540 -4.68 -11.05 52.73
N SER A 541 -4.76 -11.85 53.79
CA SER A 541 -4.41 -11.42 55.13
C SER A 541 -2.94 -11.70 55.40
N ALA A 542 -2.16 -10.66 55.73
CA ALA A 542 -0.71 -10.74 55.97
C ALA A 542 -0.28 -10.54 57.44
N GLY A 543 -1.25 -10.36 58.35
CA GLY A 543 -0.99 -10.11 59.78
C GLY A 543 -0.47 -11.34 60.54
N HIS A 544 -0.18 -11.16 61.84
CA HIS A 544 0.31 -12.25 62.72
C HIS A 544 -0.62 -13.47 62.74
N GLU A 545 -1.93 -13.24 62.69
CA GLU A 545 -2.96 -14.29 62.66
C GLU A 545 -2.86 -15.20 61.43
N ALA A 546 -2.27 -14.73 60.32
CA ALA A 546 -2.10 -15.51 59.10
C ALA A 546 -0.94 -16.53 59.19
N ARG A 547 0.07 -16.25 60.04
CA ARG A 547 1.27 -17.09 60.22
C ARG A 547 1.24 -17.96 61.49
N GLN A 548 0.18 -17.87 62.30
CA GLN A 548 0.07 -18.62 63.54
C GLN A 548 -0.05 -20.13 63.28
N ILE A 549 0.80 -20.92 63.91
CA ILE A 549 0.84 -22.38 63.73
C ILE A 549 0.40 -23.14 64.98
N THR A 550 0.08 -22.42 66.06
CA THR A 550 -0.35 -22.99 67.34
C THR A 550 -1.85 -22.82 67.53
N GLY A 551 -2.57 -23.92 67.77
CA GLY A 551 -4.02 -23.89 68.00
C GLY A 551 -4.83 -24.00 66.70
N PRO A 552 -6.15 -23.77 66.75
CA PRO A 552 -7.01 -23.93 65.59
C PRO A 552 -6.72 -22.86 64.52
N ALA A 553 -6.99 -23.17 63.25
CA ALA A 553 -6.78 -22.20 62.16
C ALA A 553 -7.65 -20.96 62.34
N THR A 554 -7.03 -19.80 62.20
CA THR A 554 -7.69 -18.50 62.33
C THR A 554 -8.60 -18.22 61.14
N ALA A 555 -9.58 -17.32 61.31
CA ALA A 555 -10.44 -16.89 60.21
C ALA A 555 -9.63 -16.26 59.04
N ALA A 556 -8.51 -15.58 59.35
CA ALA A 556 -7.59 -15.05 58.35
C ALA A 556 -6.92 -16.16 57.52
N GLN A 557 -6.53 -17.27 58.16
CA GLN A 557 -5.93 -18.41 57.46
C GLN A 557 -6.95 -19.16 56.60
N VAL A 558 -8.14 -19.44 57.15
CA VAL A 558 -9.23 -20.07 56.39
C VAL A 558 -9.58 -19.24 55.15
N ARG A 559 -9.57 -17.91 55.26
CA ARG A 559 -9.73 -17.00 54.12
C ARG A 559 -8.62 -17.18 53.08
N ASN A 560 -7.36 -17.11 53.48
CA ASN A 560 -6.23 -17.29 52.55
C ASN A 560 -6.27 -18.67 51.89
N PHE A 561 -6.68 -19.73 52.60
CA PHE A 561 -6.81 -21.08 52.06
C PHE A 561 -7.85 -21.14 50.94
N ALA A 562 -9.03 -20.55 51.17
CA ALA A 562 -10.08 -20.49 50.16
C ALA A 562 -9.64 -19.68 48.93
N LEU A 563 -8.99 -18.51 49.13
CA LEU A 563 -8.44 -17.71 48.03
C LEU A 563 -7.39 -18.48 47.22
N CYS A 564 -6.46 -19.19 47.89
CA CYS A 564 -5.48 -20.05 47.23
C CYS A 564 -6.15 -21.13 46.37
N GLN A 565 -7.19 -21.78 46.89
CA GLN A 565 -7.92 -22.84 46.18
C GLN A 565 -8.67 -22.29 44.98
N HIS A 566 -9.32 -21.13 45.10
CA HIS A 566 -10.01 -20.47 43.99
C HIS A 566 -9.05 -20.06 42.88
N LEU A 567 -7.91 -19.46 43.22
CA LEU A 567 -6.88 -19.11 42.22
C LEU A 567 -6.27 -20.35 41.57
N GLN A 568 -6.02 -21.43 42.32
CA GLN A 568 -5.56 -22.70 41.78
C GLN A 568 -6.58 -23.30 40.80
N GLU A 569 -7.88 -23.24 41.12
CA GLU A 569 -8.95 -23.73 40.24
C GLU A 569 -8.98 -22.93 38.93
N ILE A 570 -8.94 -21.59 39.01
CA ILE A 570 -8.88 -20.71 37.84
C ILE A 570 -7.63 -21.03 36.98
N HIS A 571 -6.45 -21.08 37.61
CA HIS A 571 -5.19 -21.38 36.92
C HIS A 571 -5.26 -22.73 36.19
N THR A 572 -5.73 -23.78 36.87
CA THR A 572 -5.78 -25.14 36.33
C THR A 572 -6.78 -25.24 35.17
N ARG A 573 -7.97 -24.62 35.31
CA ARG A 573 -9.00 -24.64 34.27
C ARG A 573 -8.57 -23.87 33.02
N ILE A 574 -7.99 -22.69 33.19
CA ILE A 574 -7.53 -21.88 32.04
C ILE A 574 -6.31 -22.53 31.38
N SER A 575 -5.36 -23.05 32.16
CA SER A 575 -4.22 -23.81 31.62
C SER A 575 -4.67 -25.02 30.81
N SER A 576 -5.68 -25.74 31.29
CA SER A 576 -6.28 -26.87 30.56
C SER A 576 -6.98 -26.43 29.27
N MET A 577 -7.63 -25.27 29.26
CA MET A 577 -8.33 -24.73 28.09
C MET A 577 -7.35 -24.36 26.97
N ILE A 578 -6.14 -23.90 27.31
CA ILE A 578 -5.13 -23.49 26.33
C ILE A 578 -4.12 -24.59 25.97
N ALA A 579 -4.13 -25.73 26.65
CA ALA A 579 -3.15 -26.81 26.45
C ALA A 579 -3.16 -27.42 25.03
N GLY A 580 -4.28 -27.32 24.30
CA GLY A 580 -4.42 -27.80 22.92
C GLY A 580 -4.18 -26.75 21.83
N LEU A 581 -3.86 -25.51 22.21
CA LEU A 581 -3.68 -24.39 21.27
C LEU A 581 -2.21 -24.20 20.86
N PRO A 582 -1.92 -23.48 19.76
CA PRO A 582 -0.55 -23.16 19.36
C PRO A 582 0.24 -22.46 20.47
N THR A 583 1.56 -22.64 20.50
CA THR A 583 2.45 -22.09 21.54
C THR A 583 2.30 -20.58 21.74
N ILE A 584 2.09 -19.83 20.65
CA ILE A 584 1.85 -18.37 20.67
C ILE A 584 0.68 -18.01 21.60
N ALA A 585 -0.39 -18.83 21.61
CA ALA A 585 -1.55 -18.59 22.45
C ALA A 585 -1.26 -18.83 23.93
N VAL A 586 -0.39 -19.81 24.23
CA VAL A 586 0.11 -20.10 25.59
C VAL A 586 1.00 -18.95 26.08
N ASP A 587 1.91 -18.46 25.23
CA ASP A 587 2.84 -17.37 25.55
C ASP A 587 2.11 -16.06 25.91
N VAL A 588 0.99 -15.78 25.24
CA VAL A 588 0.17 -14.58 25.51
C VAL A 588 -0.43 -14.58 26.92
N LEU A 589 -0.88 -15.74 27.42
CA LEU A 589 -1.53 -15.86 28.72
C LEU A 589 -0.57 -16.24 29.85
N SER A 590 0.61 -16.76 29.54
CA SER A 590 1.61 -17.23 30.51
C SER A 590 1.95 -16.19 31.60
N PRO A 591 2.19 -14.89 31.29
CA PRO A 591 2.48 -13.90 32.33
C PRO A 591 1.32 -13.70 33.32
N ALA A 592 0.08 -13.68 32.82
CA ALA A 592 -1.10 -13.48 33.66
C ALA A 592 -1.41 -14.73 34.51
N LEU A 593 -1.23 -15.93 33.94
CA LEU A 593 -1.31 -17.18 34.69
C LEU A 593 -0.21 -17.28 35.75
N GLY A 594 1.01 -16.84 35.43
CA GLY A 594 2.12 -16.74 36.38
C GLY A 594 1.80 -15.82 37.55
N ALA A 595 1.16 -14.67 37.31
CA ALA A 595 0.71 -13.76 38.38
C ALA A 595 -0.36 -14.41 39.28
N ILE A 596 -1.37 -15.06 38.68
CA ILE A 596 -2.38 -15.83 39.43
C ILE A 596 -1.73 -16.91 40.29
N TYR A 597 -0.77 -17.66 39.74
CA TYR A 597 -0.03 -18.69 40.45
C TYR A 597 0.80 -18.11 41.60
N GLY A 598 1.49 -17.00 41.36
CA GLY A 598 2.28 -16.27 42.36
C GLY A 598 1.43 -15.83 43.54
N VAL A 599 0.34 -15.09 43.29
CA VAL A 599 -0.56 -14.61 44.35
C VAL A 599 -1.19 -15.77 45.12
N ALA A 600 -1.56 -16.86 44.44
CA ALA A 600 -2.07 -18.07 45.10
C ALA A 600 -1.02 -18.67 46.05
N ARG A 601 0.22 -18.82 45.60
CA ARG A 601 1.33 -19.32 46.40
C ARG A 601 1.66 -18.40 47.58
N ASP A 602 1.69 -17.10 47.36
CA ASP A 602 2.05 -16.11 48.37
C ASP A 602 1.00 -16.04 49.50
N SER A 603 -0.27 -16.36 49.21
CA SER A 603 -1.34 -16.39 50.21
C SER A 603 -1.10 -17.40 51.35
N VAL A 604 -0.39 -18.51 51.07
CA VAL A 604 -0.14 -19.62 52.01
C VAL A 604 1.33 -19.74 52.43
N THR A 605 2.26 -19.18 51.65
CA THR A 605 3.71 -19.27 51.92
C THR A 605 4.12 -18.82 53.33
N PRO A 606 3.58 -17.73 53.92
CA PRO A 606 3.91 -17.32 55.29
C PRO A 606 3.62 -18.39 56.36
N LEU A 607 2.53 -19.15 56.20
CA LEU A 607 2.17 -20.23 57.11
C LEU A 607 3.17 -21.38 57.02
N PHE A 608 3.51 -21.81 55.80
CA PHE A 608 4.51 -22.85 55.59
C PHE A 608 5.90 -22.44 56.08
N LYS A 609 6.27 -21.16 55.93
CA LYS A 609 7.51 -20.63 56.48
C LYS A 609 7.53 -20.70 58.00
N ALA A 610 6.48 -20.21 58.67
CA ALA A 610 6.38 -20.30 60.14
C ALA A 610 6.44 -21.75 60.64
N MET A 611 5.80 -22.68 59.91
CA MET A 611 5.85 -24.10 60.24
C MET A 611 7.26 -24.68 60.07
N ASN A 612 7.96 -24.37 58.97
CA ASN A 612 9.36 -24.76 58.79
C ASN A 612 10.23 -24.24 59.94
N ASP A 613 10.13 -22.96 60.29
CA ASP A 613 10.91 -22.35 61.37
C ASP A 613 10.68 -23.07 62.72
N ARG A 614 9.43 -23.50 62.99
CA ARG A 614 9.10 -24.30 64.19
C ARG A 614 9.70 -25.70 64.14
N LEU A 615 9.58 -26.40 63.01
CA LEU A 615 10.15 -27.75 62.86
C LEU A 615 11.67 -27.73 62.97
N GLU A 616 12.33 -26.72 62.39
CA GLU A 616 13.77 -26.51 62.53
C GLU A 616 14.15 -26.21 63.99
N SER A 617 13.36 -25.39 64.70
CA SER A 617 13.56 -25.15 66.13
C SER A 617 13.43 -26.41 66.99
N CYS A 618 12.49 -27.31 66.68
CA CYS A 618 12.40 -28.62 67.33
C CYS A 618 13.64 -29.48 67.05
N ILE A 619 14.10 -29.55 65.79
CA ILE A 619 15.28 -30.34 65.42
C ILE A 619 16.55 -29.81 66.09
N LEU A 620 16.69 -28.50 66.27
CA LEU A 620 17.87 -27.91 66.94
C LEU A 620 18.07 -28.37 68.38
N GLN A 621 17.00 -28.79 69.07
CA GLN A 621 17.07 -29.35 70.43
C GLN A 621 17.84 -30.67 70.49
N ILE A 622 18.18 -31.28 69.35
CA ILE A 622 19.12 -32.41 69.28
C ILE A 622 20.47 -32.09 69.94
N HIS A 623 20.91 -30.82 69.90
CA HIS A 623 22.16 -30.38 70.52
C HIS A 623 22.05 -30.18 72.03
N ASP A 624 20.83 -30.13 72.58
CA ASP A 624 20.59 -30.06 74.02
C ASP A 624 20.53 -31.46 74.67
N GLN A 625 20.49 -32.53 73.86
CA GLN A 625 20.44 -33.92 74.31
C GLN A 625 21.84 -34.53 74.49
N ASN A 626 22.00 -35.34 75.53
CA ASN A 626 23.27 -36.03 75.79
C ASN A 626 23.38 -37.36 75.01
N PHE A 627 23.95 -37.30 73.81
CA PHE A 627 24.28 -38.46 72.97
C PHE A 627 25.64 -39.12 73.32
N GLY A 628 26.37 -38.57 74.30
CA GLY A 628 27.66 -39.09 74.75
C GLY A 628 27.62 -40.00 75.97
N SER A 629 26.46 -40.15 76.63
CA SER A 629 26.34 -40.93 77.87
C SER A 629 26.70 -42.42 77.68
N HIS A 630 27.38 -43.01 78.67
CA HIS A 630 27.87 -44.41 78.65
C HIS A 630 27.18 -45.32 79.68
N GLY A 631 26.04 -44.91 80.24
CA GLY A 631 25.32 -45.64 81.28
C GLY A 631 24.32 -46.68 80.74
N MET A 632 24.16 -47.79 81.47
CA MET A 632 23.18 -48.86 81.18
C MET A 632 21.72 -48.34 81.16
N ASP A 633 21.43 -47.29 81.94
CA ASP A 633 20.11 -46.62 81.98
C ASP A 633 19.76 -45.92 80.66
N ALA A 634 20.76 -45.41 79.92
CA ALA A 634 20.54 -44.73 78.63
C ALA A 634 20.17 -45.69 77.49
N ALA A 635 20.43 -46.99 77.64
CA ALA A 635 20.09 -48.05 76.68
C ALA A 635 18.72 -48.69 76.95
N MET A 636 18.22 -48.61 78.18
CA MET A 636 16.92 -49.14 78.62
C MET A 636 15.76 -48.17 78.36
N ASP A 637 16.03 -46.87 78.19
CA ASP A 637 15.03 -45.90 77.73
C ASP A 637 14.64 -46.24 76.28
N ASN A 638 13.49 -46.90 76.13
CA ASN A 638 13.00 -47.38 74.85
C ASN A 638 12.17 -46.32 74.08
N ASN A 639 12.02 -45.14 74.68
CA ASN A 639 11.29 -44.03 74.10
C ASN A 639 12.19 -43.22 73.16
N ALA A 640 11.58 -42.55 72.20
CA ALA A 640 12.29 -41.63 71.33
C ALA A 640 12.74 -40.37 72.09
N SER A 641 13.64 -39.60 71.48
CA SER A 641 14.09 -38.36 72.09
C SER A 641 12.93 -37.36 72.25
N PRO A 642 12.87 -36.56 73.34
CA PRO A 642 11.72 -35.70 73.63
C PRO A 642 11.43 -34.65 72.54
N TYR A 643 12.46 -34.22 71.81
CA TYR A 643 12.29 -33.29 70.68
C TYR A 643 11.65 -33.95 69.44
N MET A 644 11.76 -35.27 69.27
CA MET A 644 11.05 -36.02 68.22
C MET A 644 9.56 -36.14 68.53
N GLU A 645 9.19 -36.37 69.79
CA GLU A 645 7.77 -36.34 70.20
C GLU A 645 7.15 -34.96 69.94
N GLU A 646 7.86 -33.88 70.25
CA GLU A 646 7.41 -32.51 69.97
C GLU A 646 7.32 -32.23 68.46
N LEU A 647 8.29 -32.72 67.68
CA LEU A 647 8.27 -32.63 66.21
C LEU A 647 7.05 -33.37 65.63
N GLN A 648 6.77 -34.59 66.12
CA GLN A 648 5.62 -35.38 65.73
C GLN A 648 4.31 -34.69 66.09
N LYS A 649 4.19 -34.14 67.30
CA LYS A 649 3.01 -33.36 67.73
C LYS A 649 2.80 -32.14 66.84
N CYS A 650 3.86 -31.40 66.51
CA CYS A 650 3.80 -30.25 65.60
C CYS A 650 3.33 -30.67 64.20
N ILE A 651 3.93 -31.72 63.62
CA ILE A 651 3.58 -32.23 62.29
C ILE A 651 2.14 -32.73 62.24
N LEU A 652 1.72 -33.52 63.24
CA LEU A 652 0.38 -34.07 63.34
C LEU A 652 -0.65 -32.94 63.45
N HIS A 653 -0.41 -31.97 64.33
CA HIS A 653 -1.26 -30.79 64.47
C HIS A 653 -1.37 -30.03 63.14
N PHE A 654 -0.24 -29.83 62.46
CA PHE A 654 -0.23 -29.14 61.17
C PHE A 654 -1.07 -29.88 60.11
N ARG A 655 -0.97 -31.21 60.10
CA ARG A 655 -1.75 -32.07 59.21
C ARG A 655 -3.24 -31.98 59.51
N THR A 656 -3.64 -32.11 60.77
CA THR A 656 -5.05 -32.17 61.17
C THR A 656 -5.76 -30.82 61.06
N GLU A 657 -5.10 -29.72 61.41
CA GLU A 657 -5.73 -28.39 61.42
C GLU A 657 -5.56 -27.62 60.11
N PHE A 658 -4.38 -27.63 59.49
CA PHE A 658 -4.12 -26.75 58.33
C PHE A 658 -4.16 -27.53 57.01
N LEU A 659 -3.42 -28.64 56.90
CA LEU A 659 -3.34 -29.37 55.63
C LEU A 659 -4.65 -30.07 55.25
N SER A 660 -5.46 -30.50 56.22
CA SER A 660 -6.80 -31.06 55.97
C SER A 660 -7.76 -30.08 55.28
N ARG A 661 -7.54 -28.77 55.50
CA ARG A 661 -8.32 -27.68 54.90
C ARG A 661 -7.74 -27.22 53.55
N LEU A 662 -6.43 -27.33 53.36
CA LEU A 662 -5.72 -26.91 52.15
C LEU A 662 -5.70 -27.98 51.04
N LEU A 663 -5.53 -29.24 51.41
CA LEU A 663 -5.43 -30.35 50.47
C LEU A 663 -6.83 -30.84 50.10
N PRO A 664 -7.12 -31.04 48.81
CA PRO A 664 -8.36 -31.69 48.40
C PRO A 664 -8.44 -33.11 49.00
N SER A 665 -9.65 -33.54 49.36
CA SER A 665 -9.90 -34.91 49.83
C SER A 665 -9.34 -35.92 48.83
N ALA A 666 -8.72 -37.00 49.34
CA ALA A 666 -8.02 -38.02 48.55
C ALA A 666 -8.87 -38.65 47.42
N SER A 667 -10.19 -38.48 47.45
CA SER A 667 -11.12 -38.95 46.41
C SER A 667 -11.25 -38.02 45.18
N ALA A 668 -10.68 -36.81 45.19
CA ALA A 668 -10.91 -35.77 44.17
C ALA A 668 -9.70 -35.46 43.28
N THR A 669 -8.56 -36.13 43.47
CA THR A 669 -7.36 -35.91 42.65
C THR A 669 -7.30 -36.93 41.52
N ILE A 670 -7.31 -36.44 40.28
CA ILE A 670 -6.81 -37.20 39.14
C ILE A 670 -5.32 -37.46 39.42
N ALA A 671 -4.92 -38.73 39.40
CA ALA A 671 -3.55 -39.14 39.69
C ALA A 671 -2.56 -38.35 38.80
N GLY A 672 -1.71 -37.52 39.42
CA GLY A 672 -0.60 -36.83 38.76
C GLY A 672 -0.66 -35.30 38.70
N THR A 673 -1.78 -34.63 39.02
CA THR A 673 -1.83 -33.15 38.98
C THR A 673 -1.27 -32.54 40.26
N GLU A 674 -0.10 -31.91 40.15
CA GLU A 674 0.55 -31.25 41.26
C GLU A 674 -0.10 -29.88 41.57
N THR A 675 -0.52 -29.67 42.82
CA THR A 675 -1.05 -28.38 43.31
C THR A 675 0.04 -27.56 44.01
N ILE A 676 -0.17 -26.24 44.13
CA ILE A 676 0.69 -25.34 44.91
C ILE A 676 0.94 -25.89 46.33
N CYS A 677 -0.13 -26.32 47.02
CA CYS A 677 -0.02 -26.82 48.39
C CYS A 677 0.78 -28.13 48.46
N THR A 678 0.59 -29.05 47.52
CA THR A 678 1.37 -30.30 47.48
C THR A 678 2.86 -30.04 47.21
N GLN A 679 3.21 -29.03 46.40
CA GLN A 679 4.60 -28.61 46.20
C GLN A 679 5.22 -28.04 47.48
N LEU A 680 4.52 -27.15 48.16
CA LEU A 680 4.98 -26.55 49.42
C LEU A 680 5.16 -27.62 50.52
N VAL A 681 4.23 -28.58 50.62
CA VAL A 681 4.33 -29.72 51.54
C VAL A 681 5.54 -30.60 51.19
N ARG A 682 5.77 -30.90 49.90
CA ARG A 682 6.95 -31.67 49.46
C ARG A 682 8.25 -30.94 49.81
N SER A 683 8.31 -29.62 49.58
CA SER A 683 9.47 -28.79 49.90
C SER A 683 9.75 -28.78 51.40
N MET A 684 8.71 -28.64 52.24
CA MET A 684 8.81 -28.70 53.69
C MET A 684 9.28 -30.08 54.16
N ALA A 685 8.69 -31.17 53.68
CA ALA A 685 9.12 -32.53 54.03
C ALA A 685 10.58 -32.79 53.63
N SER A 686 11.00 -32.35 52.45
CA SER A 686 12.39 -32.43 52.00
C SER A 686 13.34 -31.66 52.92
N ARG A 687 12.95 -30.43 53.30
CA ARG A 687 13.74 -29.57 54.18
C ARG A 687 13.91 -30.19 55.56
N VAL A 688 12.84 -30.73 56.15
CA VAL A 688 12.85 -31.41 57.45
C VAL A 688 13.87 -32.55 57.47
N LEU A 689 13.88 -33.41 56.43
CA LEU A 689 14.84 -34.53 56.36
C LEU A 689 16.28 -34.05 56.23
N ILE A 690 16.56 -33.11 55.31
CA ILE A 690 17.92 -32.58 55.11
C ILE A 690 18.43 -31.87 56.36
N PHE A 691 17.58 -31.05 56.99
CA PHE A 691 17.93 -30.29 58.18
C PHE A 691 18.22 -31.22 59.36
N PHE A 692 17.41 -32.27 59.55
CA PHE A 692 17.70 -33.31 60.54
C PHE A 692 19.05 -33.99 60.28
N ILE A 693 19.29 -34.47 59.07
CA ILE A 693 20.55 -35.18 58.73
C ILE A 693 21.76 -34.29 58.96
N ARG A 694 21.68 -33.01 58.58
CA ARG A 694 22.72 -32.02 58.85
C ARG A 694 23.01 -31.93 60.35
N HIS A 695 22.00 -31.70 61.18
CA HIS A 695 22.22 -31.54 62.61
C HIS A 695 22.63 -32.85 63.31
N ALA A 696 22.12 -33.99 62.85
CA ALA A 696 22.56 -35.31 63.30
C ALA A 696 24.05 -35.57 63.00
N SER A 697 24.56 -35.08 61.86
CA SER A 697 25.98 -35.18 61.51
C SER A 697 26.91 -34.31 62.37
N LEU A 698 26.36 -33.29 63.04
CA LEU A 698 27.10 -32.37 63.91
C LEU A 698 27.13 -32.80 65.38
N VAL A 699 26.37 -33.84 65.76
CA VAL A 699 26.28 -34.30 67.16
C VAL A 699 27.60 -34.94 67.59
N ARG A 700 28.23 -34.36 68.59
CA ARG A 700 29.49 -34.84 69.18
C ARG A 700 29.54 -34.46 70.67
N PRO A 701 29.93 -35.38 71.59
CA PRO A 701 30.30 -36.79 71.37
C PRO A 701 29.10 -37.69 71.04
N LEU A 702 29.35 -38.80 70.31
CA LEU A 702 28.34 -39.78 69.90
C LEU A 702 28.77 -41.20 70.32
N SER A 703 28.17 -41.73 71.40
CA SER A 703 28.45 -43.08 71.93
C SER A 703 27.68 -44.17 71.18
N GLU A 704 27.95 -45.46 71.45
CA GLU A 704 27.17 -46.58 70.88
C GLU A 704 25.68 -46.53 71.27
N SER A 705 25.37 -46.19 72.52
CA SER A 705 23.99 -45.94 72.96
C SER A 705 23.39 -44.71 72.26
N GLY A 706 24.19 -43.66 72.04
CA GLY A 706 23.82 -42.48 71.26
C GLY A 706 23.51 -42.79 69.79
N LYS A 707 24.27 -43.68 69.14
CA LYS A 707 24.00 -44.15 67.77
C LYS A 707 22.68 -44.90 67.68
N LEU A 708 22.39 -45.79 68.63
CA LEU A 708 21.12 -46.50 68.69
C LEU A 708 19.94 -45.54 68.88
N ARG A 709 20.08 -44.53 69.75
CA ARG A 709 19.08 -43.47 69.93
C ARG A 709 18.85 -42.67 68.64
N MET A 710 19.93 -42.19 68.00
CA MET A 710 19.86 -41.48 66.72
C MET A 710 19.14 -42.31 65.63
N ALA A 711 19.43 -43.61 65.54
CA ALA A 711 18.79 -44.50 64.59
C ALA A 711 17.28 -44.69 64.85
N ARG A 712 16.85 -44.61 66.12
CA ARG A 712 15.42 -44.59 66.49
C ARG A 712 14.78 -43.27 66.09
N ASP A 713 15.41 -42.14 66.42
CA ASP A 713 14.92 -40.79 66.05
C ASP A 713 14.77 -40.67 64.51
N MET A 714 15.70 -41.24 63.74
CA MET A 714 15.59 -41.32 62.27
C MET A 714 14.40 -42.17 61.80
N ALA A 715 14.12 -43.29 62.48
CA ALA A 715 13.00 -44.15 62.14
C ALA A 715 11.65 -43.47 62.41
N GLU A 716 11.56 -42.77 63.54
CA GLU A 716 10.38 -42.01 63.91
C GLU A 716 10.18 -40.79 63.01
N LEU A 717 11.25 -40.10 62.63
CA LEU A 717 11.19 -39.03 61.64
C LEU A 717 10.66 -39.54 60.29
N GLU A 718 11.22 -40.67 59.80
CA GLU A 718 10.78 -41.32 58.56
C GLU A 718 9.27 -41.65 58.61
N LEU A 719 8.82 -42.24 59.73
CA LEU A 719 7.42 -42.59 59.95
C LEU A 719 6.52 -41.35 60.01
N THR A 720 6.90 -40.35 60.80
CA THR A 720 6.13 -39.12 61.05
C THR A 720 5.96 -38.32 59.77
N VAL A 721 7.05 -38.10 59.03
CA VAL A 721 7.00 -37.38 57.74
C VAL A 721 6.18 -38.18 56.74
N GLY A 722 6.38 -39.49 56.64
CA GLY A 722 5.69 -40.37 55.71
C GLY A 722 4.19 -40.47 55.95
N GLN A 723 3.76 -40.52 57.21
CA GLN A 723 2.36 -40.68 57.59
C GLN A 723 1.59 -39.35 57.54
N TYR A 724 2.22 -38.25 57.95
CA TYR A 724 1.49 -37.00 58.23
C TYR A 724 1.83 -35.83 57.30
N LEU A 725 3.02 -35.79 56.67
CA LEU A 725 3.38 -34.71 55.74
C LEU A 725 3.27 -35.14 54.28
N PHE A 726 4.17 -36.02 53.83
CA PHE A 726 4.34 -36.37 52.43
C PHE A 726 4.91 -37.78 52.28
N PRO A 727 4.49 -38.56 51.25
CA PRO A 727 5.07 -39.88 50.99
C PRO A 727 6.59 -39.79 50.77
N VAL A 728 7.38 -40.31 51.71
CA VAL A 728 8.83 -40.14 51.73
C VAL A 728 9.52 -40.73 50.49
N GLN A 729 8.96 -41.78 49.89
CA GLN A 729 9.48 -42.41 48.68
C GLN A 729 9.48 -41.47 47.47
N GLN A 730 8.57 -40.48 47.46
CA GLN A 730 8.44 -39.48 46.40
C GLN A 730 9.34 -38.24 46.61
N LEU A 731 10.09 -38.17 47.71
CA LEU A 731 11.00 -37.03 47.98
C LEU A 731 12.32 -37.12 47.20
N GLY A 732 12.74 -38.31 46.77
CA GLY A 732 13.97 -38.50 46.01
C GLY A 732 15.25 -38.35 46.87
N PRO A 733 16.22 -37.49 46.50
CA PRO A 733 17.51 -37.38 47.18
C PRO A 733 17.46 -37.16 48.72
N PRO A 734 16.59 -36.30 49.28
CA PRO A 734 16.45 -36.12 50.74
C PRO A 734 16.14 -37.43 51.49
N TYR A 735 15.32 -38.29 50.90
CA TYR A 735 14.96 -39.57 51.50
C TYR A 735 16.08 -40.60 51.36
N ARG A 736 16.76 -40.65 50.20
CA ARG A 736 17.96 -41.49 50.02
C ARG A 736 19.05 -41.14 51.03
N ALA A 737 19.28 -39.85 51.27
CA ALA A 737 20.21 -39.37 52.28
C ALA A 737 19.84 -39.89 53.69
N LEU A 738 18.57 -39.83 54.09
CA LEU A 738 18.13 -40.36 55.40
C LEU A 738 18.40 -41.87 55.50
N ARG A 739 18.07 -42.62 54.43
CA ARG A 739 18.25 -44.06 54.35
C ARG A 739 19.72 -44.47 54.35
N ALA A 740 20.59 -43.66 53.75
CA ALA A 740 22.04 -43.90 53.69
C ALA A 740 22.74 -43.53 55.01
N PHE A 741 22.32 -42.45 55.67
CA PHE A 741 22.93 -41.99 56.93
C PHE A 741 22.72 -42.99 58.08
N ARG A 742 21.56 -43.66 58.12
CA ARG A 742 21.18 -44.58 59.23
C ARG A 742 22.12 -45.78 59.40
N PRO A 743 22.48 -46.56 58.36
CA PRO A 743 23.50 -47.59 58.48
C PRO A 743 24.92 -46.99 58.59
N LEU A 744 25.15 -45.80 58.04
CA LEU A 744 26.47 -45.17 58.03
C LEU A 744 27.01 -44.88 59.44
N ILE A 745 26.17 -44.45 60.39
CA ILE A 745 26.62 -44.17 61.77
C ILE A 745 27.18 -45.40 62.51
N PHE A 746 26.84 -46.62 62.06
CA PHE A 746 27.32 -47.89 62.64
C PHE A 746 28.53 -48.47 61.90
N LEU A 747 28.88 -47.94 60.72
CA LEU A 747 30.06 -48.41 59.99
C LEU A 747 31.35 -48.02 60.72
N GLU A 748 32.32 -48.92 60.71
CA GLU A 748 33.68 -48.63 61.16
C GLU A 748 34.36 -47.59 60.26
N THR A 749 35.26 -46.77 60.82
CA THR A 749 35.98 -45.72 60.09
C THR A 749 36.81 -46.26 58.91
N SER A 750 37.35 -47.47 59.03
CA SER A 750 38.14 -48.17 58.00
C SER A 750 37.31 -48.52 56.75
N GLN A 751 36.02 -48.81 56.92
CA GLN A 751 35.12 -49.25 55.85
C GLN A 751 34.39 -48.09 55.18
N LEU A 752 34.44 -46.89 55.77
CA LEU A 752 33.63 -45.75 55.34
C LEU A 752 34.01 -45.27 53.92
N GLY A 753 35.31 -45.17 53.61
CA GLY A 753 35.80 -44.59 52.36
C GLY A 753 35.43 -45.38 51.09
N ALA A 754 35.15 -46.68 51.21
CA ALA A 754 34.73 -47.55 50.12
C ALA A 754 33.22 -47.82 50.08
N SER A 755 32.45 -47.23 51.02
CA SER A 755 31.02 -47.52 51.16
C SER A 755 30.19 -46.84 50.06
N PRO A 756 29.28 -47.57 49.38
CA PRO A 756 28.39 -46.98 48.38
C PRO A 756 27.39 -45.99 49.00
N LEU A 757 27.18 -46.03 50.32
CA LEU A 757 26.28 -45.12 51.03
C LEU A 757 26.71 -43.65 50.93
N LEU A 758 27.98 -43.38 50.64
CA LEU A 758 28.49 -42.02 50.48
C LEU A 758 27.91 -41.32 49.23
N GLN A 759 27.47 -42.08 48.22
CA GLN A 759 26.92 -41.50 46.98
C GLN A 759 25.54 -40.85 47.20
N ASP A 760 24.79 -41.32 48.19
CA ASP A 760 23.44 -40.84 48.50
C ASP A 760 23.41 -39.72 49.54
N LEU A 761 24.58 -39.25 50.01
CA LEU A 761 24.71 -38.23 51.06
C LEU A 761 25.41 -36.97 50.55
N PRO A 762 25.00 -35.78 51.03
CA PRO A 762 25.75 -34.56 50.78
C PRO A 762 27.19 -34.68 51.33
N PRO A 763 28.21 -34.28 50.57
CA PRO A 763 29.60 -34.35 51.02
C PRO A 763 29.87 -33.58 52.31
N SER A 764 29.25 -32.41 52.48
CA SER A 764 29.23 -31.67 53.72
C SER A 764 28.77 -32.53 54.90
N VAL A 765 27.67 -33.28 54.77
CA VAL A 765 27.16 -34.16 55.84
C VAL A 765 28.17 -35.26 56.18
N ILE A 766 28.79 -35.87 55.18
CA ILE A 766 29.80 -36.92 55.38
C ILE A 766 31.00 -36.38 56.16
N LEU A 767 31.55 -35.25 55.73
CA LEU A 767 32.71 -34.64 56.36
C LEU A 767 32.40 -34.14 57.78
N HIS A 768 31.20 -33.61 58.02
CA HIS A 768 30.79 -33.23 59.37
C HIS A 768 30.64 -34.43 60.30
N HIS A 769 30.06 -35.54 59.81
CA HIS A 769 29.96 -36.77 60.59
C HIS A 769 31.35 -37.34 60.93
N LEU A 770 32.36 -37.18 60.06
CA LEU A 770 33.71 -37.67 60.34
C LEU A 770 34.34 -37.01 61.58
N TYR A 771 34.03 -35.75 61.91
CA TYR A 771 34.48 -35.13 63.16
C TYR A 771 33.99 -35.88 64.41
N THR A 772 32.81 -36.52 64.35
CA THR A 772 32.26 -37.29 65.48
C THR A 772 33.09 -38.53 65.79
N ARG A 773 33.90 -39.01 64.83
CA ARG A 773 34.80 -40.16 64.95
C ARG A 773 36.24 -39.76 65.30
N GLY A 774 36.53 -38.46 65.28
CA GLY A 774 37.87 -37.91 65.50
C GLY A 774 38.17 -37.61 66.98
N PRO A 775 39.44 -37.44 67.35
CA PRO A 775 39.85 -37.05 68.70
C PRO A 775 39.39 -35.63 69.03
N ASP A 776 39.14 -35.32 70.30
CA ASP A 776 38.60 -34.01 70.76
C ASP A 776 39.44 -32.80 70.32
N GLU A 777 40.74 -33.02 70.07
CA GLU A 777 41.68 -32.02 69.57
C GLU A 777 41.40 -31.56 68.13
N LEU A 778 40.72 -32.39 67.33
CA LEU A 778 40.26 -32.06 65.98
C LEU A 778 38.94 -31.29 66.09
N GLU A 779 39.04 -29.97 66.27
CA GLU A 779 37.88 -29.07 66.37
C GLU A 779 37.15 -28.95 65.03
N SER A 780 35.82 -29.04 65.03
CA SER A 780 35.01 -28.78 63.83
C SER A 780 34.96 -27.28 63.50
N PRO A 781 34.58 -26.88 62.27
CA PRO A 781 34.48 -25.45 61.92
C PRO A 781 33.49 -24.69 62.81
N LEU A 782 32.43 -25.37 63.26
CA LEU A 782 31.50 -24.88 64.28
C LEU A 782 32.23 -24.52 65.59
N GLN A 783 33.05 -25.45 66.11
CA GLN A 783 33.79 -25.29 67.36
C GLN A 783 34.89 -24.23 67.24
N ARG A 784 35.70 -24.30 66.18
CA ARG A 784 36.80 -23.35 65.91
C ARG A 784 36.31 -21.91 65.87
N ASN A 785 35.19 -21.67 65.20
CA ASN A 785 34.63 -20.32 65.01
C ASN A 785 33.66 -19.90 66.12
N ARG A 786 33.42 -20.76 67.13
CA ARG A 786 32.52 -20.52 68.27
C ARG A 786 31.10 -20.10 67.84
N LEU A 787 30.60 -20.68 66.76
CA LEU A 787 29.26 -20.42 66.25
C LEU A 787 28.24 -21.29 66.99
N THR A 788 26.99 -20.82 67.09
CA THR A 788 25.90 -21.70 67.52
C THR A 788 25.52 -22.68 66.40
N PRO A 789 24.92 -23.86 66.72
CA PRO A 789 24.45 -24.79 65.70
C PRO A 789 23.52 -24.14 64.67
N LEU A 790 22.66 -23.22 65.11
CA LEU A 790 21.79 -22.44 64.23
C LEU A 790 22.58 -21.49 63.31
N GLN A 791 23.49 -20.68 63.85
CA GLN A 791 24.31 -19.76 63.05
C GLN A 791 25.13 -20.51 61.99
N TYR A 792 25.66 -21.67 62.36
CA TYR A 792 26.43 -22.50 61.44
C TYR A 792 25.53 -23.15 60.38
N SER A 793 24.34 -23.61 60.74
CA SER A 793 23.39 -24.17 59.77
C SER A 793 22.93 -23.12 58.75
N LEU A 794 22.66 -21.89 59.19
CA LEU A 794 22.36 -20.75 58.30
C LEU A 794 23.55 -20.41 57.38
N TRP A 795 24.77 -20.49 57.91
CA TRP A 795 25.97 -20.33 57.09
C TRP A 795 26.08 -21.45 56.04
N LEU A 796 25.86 -22.71 56.41
CA LEU A 796 25.86 -23.85 55.48
C LEU A 796 24.81 -23.70 54.37
N ASP A 797 23.63 -23.14 54.67
CA ASP A 797 22.61 -22.85 53.65
C ASP A 797 23.04 -21.76 52.65
N SER A 798 23.93 -20.85 53.07
CA SER A 798 24.41 -19.74 52.23
C SER A 798 25.65 -20.06 51.39
N GLN A 799 26.29 -21.21 51.62
CA GLN A 799 27.58 -21.57 51.00
C GLN A 799 27.48 -22.84 50.15
N GLY A 800 28.27 -22.91 49.07
CA GLY A 800 28.46 -24.14 48.30
C GLY A 800 29.44 -25.12 48.96
N GLU A 801 29.39 -26.38 48.54
CA GLU A 801 30.25 -27.47 49.06
C GLU A 801 31.76 -27.13 49.03
N ASP A 802 32.24 -26.39 48.02
CA ASP A 802 33.63 -25.94 47.94
C ASP A 802 34.07 -25.01 49.09
N GLN A 803 33.19 -24.08 49.47
CA GLN A 803 33.47 -23.13 50.56
C GLN A 803 33.37 -23.83 51.92
N ILE A 804 32.43 -24.77 52.05
CA ILE A 804 32.32 -25.65 53.21
C ILE A 804 33.61 -26.47 53.37
N TRP A 805 34.10 -27.06 52.28
CA TRP A 805 35.36 -27.81 52.27
C TRP A 805 36.56 -26.94 52.66
N LYS A 806 36.67 -25.70 52.18
CA LYS A 806 37.76 -24.78 52.62
C LYS A 806 37.74 -24.55 54.13
N GLY A 807 36.56 -24.35 54.71
CA GLY A 807 36.40 -24.20 56.16
C GLY A 807 36.85 -25.46 56.91
N ILE A 808 36.46 -26.64 56.43
CA ILE A 808 36.87 -27.94 56.99
C ILE A 808 38.38 -28.14 56.85
N LYS A 809 38.95 -27.91 55.67
CA LYS A 809 40.38 -28.03 55.40
C LYS A 809 41.21 -27.17 56.34
N ALA A 810 40.79 -25.93 56.59
CA ALA A 810 41.49 -25.06 57.53
C ALA A 810 41.56 -25.67 58.95
N THR A 811 40.52 -26.36 59.42
CA THR A 811 40.56 -27.05 60.73
C THR A 811 41.46 -28.30 60.71
N LEU A 812 41.54 -29.01 59.57
CA LEU A 812 42.45 -30.13 59.38
C LEU A 812 43.91 -29.63 59.40
N ASP A 813 44.20 -28.51 58.75
CA ASP A 813 45.52 -27.88 58.75
C ASP A 813 45.95 -27.46 60.17
N ASP A 814 45.04 -26.87 60.95
CA ASP A 814 45.27 -26.50 62.36
C ASP A 814 45.56 -27.75 63.22
N TYR A 815 44.79 -28.82 63.07
CA TYR A 815 45.02 -30.10 63.76
C TYR A 815 46.40 -30.68 63.39
N ALA A 816 46.75 -30.67 62.10
CA ALA A 816 48.05 -31.16 61.66
C ALA A 816 49.22 -30.31 62.18
N ALA A 817 49.03 -29.00 62.35
CA ALA A 817 50.00 -28.13 63.01
C ALA A 817 50.16 -28.48 64.50
N LYS A 818 49.05 -28.71 65.22
CA LYS A 818 49.05 -29.12 66.65
C LYS A 818 49.67 -30.51 66.88
N VAL A 819 49.48 -31.47 65.98
CA VAL A 819 50.12 -32.81 66.08
C VAL A 819 51.63 -32.70 65.81
N ARG A 820 52.03 -31.97 64.76
CA ARG A 820 53.45 -31.78 64.41
C ARG A 820 54.23 -31.01 65.47
N SER A 821 53.62 -30.03 66.14
CA SER A 821 54.28 -29.28 67.22
C SER A 821 54.53 -30.13 68.48
N ARG A 822 53.80 -31.22 68.67
CA ARG A 822 53.99 -32.19 69.77
C ARG A 822 55.03 -33.27 69.46
N GLY A 823 55.48 -33.38 68.20
CA GLY A 823 56.45 -34.38 67.76
C GLY A 823 55.86 -35.75 67.40
N ASP A 824 54.52 -35.89 67.44
CA ASP A 824 53.82 -37.11 67.06
C ASP A 824 53.85 -37.31 65.52
N LYS A 825 54.09 -38.54 65.09
CA LYS A 825 54.16 -38.91 63.65
C LYS A 825 52.89 -39.59 63.14
N GLU A 826 51.97 -39.95 64.03
CA GLU A 826 50.73 -40.65 63.70
C GLU A 826 49.54 -39.70 63.81
N PHE A 827 48.78 -39.57 62.72
CA PHE A 827 47.51 -38.84 62.70
C PHE A 827 46.36 -39.81 63.00
N SER A 828 45.26 -39.29 63.57
CA SER A 828 44.01 -40.07 63.66
C SER A 828 43.60 -40.62 62.29
N PRO A 829 43.08 -41.86 62.19
CA PRO A 829 42.64 -42.46 60.91
C PRO A 829 41.54 -41.66 60.20
N VAL A 830 40.86 -40.76 60.91
CA VAL A 830 39.86 -39.84 60.36
C VAL A 830 40.50 -38.72 59.52
N TYR A 831 41.69 -38.24 59.91
CA TYR A 831 42.38 -37.13 59.24
C TYR A 831 42.70 -37.41 57.75
N PRO A 832 43.40 -38.52 57.38
CA PRO A 832 43.68 -38.81 55.97
C PRO A 832 42.40 -39.11 55.18
N LEU A 833 41.40 -39.74 55.81
CA LEU A 833 40.11 -40.03 55.18
C LEU A 833 39.33 -38.75 54.83
N MET A 834 39.28 -37.77 55.73
CA MET A 834 38.66 -36.47 55.46
C MET A 834 39.38 -35.70 54.36
N HIS A 835 40.72 -35.77 54.31
CA HIS A 835 41.51 -35.14 53.26
C HIS A 835 41.25 -35.79 51.89
N GLN A 836 41.18 -37.13 51.84
CA GLN A 836 40.84 -37.86 50.62
C GLN A 836 39.43 -37.50 50.13
N LEU A 837 38.40 -37.63 50.97
CA LEU A 837 37.01 -37.36 50.60
C LEU A 837 36.77 -35.89 50.25
N GLY A 838 37.41 -34.96 50.95
CA GLY A 838 37.28 -33.53 50.64
C GLY A 838 38.04 -33.10 49.38
N SER A 839 39.18 -33.73 49.07
CA SER A 839 39.91 -33.45 47.81
C SER A 839 39.10 -33.86 46.57
N LEU A 840 38.34 -34.97 46.67
CA LEU A 840 37.42 -35.42 45.63
C LEU A 840 36.29 -34.42 45.32
N LEU A 841 35.95 -33.52 46.26
CA LEU A 841 34.99 -32.43 45.99
C LEU A 841 35.56 -31.36 45.08
N THR A 842 36.86 -31.10 45.19
CA THR A 842 37.54 -30.07 44.41
C THR A 842 37.82 -30.54 42.97
N GLU A 843 37.98 -31.85 42.77
CA GLU A 843 38.19 -32.46 41.44
C GLU A 843 36.88 -32.68 40.65
N ASN A 844 35.75 -32.85 41.33
CA ASN A 844 34.44 -33.10 40.71
C ASN A 844 33.54 -31.85 40.56
N ALA A 845 34.05 -30.64 40.81
CA ALA A 845 33.25 -29.43 40.69
C ALA A 845 32.84 -29.20 39.21
N PRO A 846 31.54 -29.25 38.86
CA PRO A 846 31.11 -28.84 37.54
C PRO A 846 31.31 -27.33 37.43
N VAL A 847 31.98 -26.90 36.36
CA VAL A 847 32.09 -25.50 35.96
C VAL A 847 30.70 -24.88 36.05
N SER A 848 30.49 -23.95 36.98
CA SER A 848 29.20 -23.29 37.19
C SER A 848 28.75 -22.62 35.89
N GLN A 849 27.78 -23.23 35.20
CA GLN A 849 26.95 -22.52 34.25
C GLN A 849 26.06 -21.57 35.06
N LYS A 850 26.34 -20.28 34.94
CA LYS A 850 25.41 -19.22 35.34
C LYS A 850 24.12 -19.40 34.53
N HIS A 851 23.01 -19.69 35.20
CA HIS A 851 21.68 -19.26 34.83
C HIS A 851 20.96 -18.75 36.07
#